data_AF-A0A7J9PIE2-F1
#
_entry.id   AF-A0A7J9PIE2-F1
#
_cell.length_a   1.000
_cell.length_b   1.000
_cell.length_c   1.000
_cell.angle_alpha   90.00
_cell.angle_beta   90.00
_cell.angle_gamma   90.00
#
_symmetry.space_group_name_H-M   'P 1'
#
loop_
_entity.id
_entity.type
_entity.pdbx_description
1 polymer ?
#
loop_
_entity_poly.entity_id
_entity_poly.type
_entity_poly.pdbx_seq_one_letter_code
_entity_poly.pdbx_strand_id
1 'polypeptide(L)'
;MTTKRIDVKGIVQGVGFRPFVYRIAKKNDMQGYVKNMGNYVEIVVSGELKNIDAFLSDLKLEKPPLSKIDSISIKNIDENLNEIYSDFTITLSENSEIEEEGTIPPDISICDECLKEIMDKTDRRSNYAFTACTNCGPRFTVIEKLPYDRENTSMKDFPLCENCIEEYKSPENRRFHAQATCCEFCGPELFITNNSGKIVSNDIVDAVKFLENGKILAIKGIGGTHLVCSINSDETVLELRKRLNRPTQAFAIMSREEYLDLFSKIDENELNAIKSPKKPIVALKKNELYGKYFSKHVSNLNTIGVMLPYSGLHHLLFENTDQIAYIMTSANMPGLPMSIDNEQILEKLGNIADYFLLHNRKIVNRCDDSVLKEINGKMELLRRSRGFAPEPVEVNYGTIKNSNKNILALGPELNSVACLVKNNKFYLTQYIGNTGKYETFNYLKEAVENLIKITNTNKIDTIVCDLHPSFNSTIFAKELGEKYGIPVTQIQHHESHCYSLMGDSDIFENNVTIAIDGLGYGNDGNIWGGEIFLFKDGKIERTGHLEEQIQPGADLASKYPLRMLASVLHKANLNVSEIIKGYNYFSEKELKLILFQLEKNINVSKTTSTGRILDSISALVSLCFERTYDGEPSIRLEALANAYNGKISEIETLVEDSLKIENNIIDTTSLIVKSLEMLNNNEKIEKIAYFIHIALADGLSKIAIETAKKQGIEYIGITGGVSYNKIISERIVEKIEKESLKPLIHERIPNGDGGISFGQAIGYLLNSN
;
A
#
# COMPACT_ATOMS: atom_id res chain seq x y z
N MET A 1 -45.11 21.20 14.65
CA MET A 1 -44.04 20.25 14.29
C MET A 1 -42.82 21.07 13.94
N THR A 2 -41.65 20.68 14.41
CA THR A 2 -40.39 21.35 14.09
C THR A 2 -39.76 20.64 12.91
N THR A 3 -39.28 21.39 11.92
CA THR A 3 -38.55 20.83 10.78
C THR A 3 -37.08 21.21 10.89
N LYS A 4 -36.20 20.21 10.82
CA LYS A 4 -34.75 20.39 10.83
C LYS A 4 -34.14 19.81 9.56
N ARG A 5 -33.20 20.55 8.98
CA ARG A 5 -32.25 20.03 8.00
C ARG A 5 -30.97 19.60 8.72
N ILE A 6 -30.52 18.41 8.42
CA ILE A 6 -29.34 17.77 8.98
C ILE A 6 -28.42 17.38 7.83
N ASP A 7 -27.29 18.06 7.72
CA ASP A 7 -26.24 17.73 6.74
C ASP A 7 -25.21 16.83 7.45
N VAL A 8 -25.06 15.59 6.98
CA VAL A 8 -24.12 14.59 7.54
C VAL A 8 -22.96 14.37 6.58
N LYS A 9 -21.73 14.53 7.09
CA LYS A 9 -20.49 14.44 6.33
C LYS A 9 -19.60 13.29 6.81
N GLY A 10 -18.80 12.75 5.88
CA GLY A 10 -17.84 11.66 6.12
C GLY A 10 -18.01 10.49 5.17
N ILE A 11 -17.72 9.27 5.63
CA ILE A 11 -18.01 8.04 4.89
C ILE A 11 -19.48 7.68 5.13
N VAL A 12 -20.37 8.32 4.40
CA VAL A 12 -21.84 8.17 4.53
C VAL A 12 -22.52 7.81 3.21
N GLN A 13 -21.79 7.76 2.11
CA GLN A 13 -22.30 7.26 0.83
C GLN A 13 -21.75 5.87 0.54
N GLY A 14 -22.57 5.00 -0.07
CA GLY A 14 -22.18 3.63 -0.40
C GLY A 14 -22.01 2.67 0.77
N VAL A 15 -22.37 3.08 1.98
CA VAL A 15 -22.24 2.28 3.21
C VAL A 15 -23.58 1.90 3.86
N GLY A 16 -24.67 1.94 3.09
CA GLY A 16 -26.02 1.66 3.60
C GLY A 16 -26.61 2.77 4.48
N PHE A 17 -26.08 3.99 4.41
CA PHE A 17 -26.51 5.10 5.27
C PHE A 17 -27.93 5.58 4.99
N ARG A 18 -28.32 5.78 3.72
CA ARG A 18 -29.71 6.17 3.35
C ARG A 18 -30.76 5.16 3.88
N PRO A 19 -30.59 3.83 3.67
CA PRO A 19 -31.39 2.80 4.33
C PRO A 19 -31.47 2.92 5.85
N PHE A 20 -30.32 3.15 6.48
CA PHE A 20 -30.24 3.32 7.92
C PHE A 20 -31.05 4.52 8.40
N VAL A 21 -30.84 5.70 7.79
CA VAL A 21 -31.56 6.94 8.08
C VAL A 21 -33.07 6.74 7.94
N TYR A 22 -33.52 6.06 6.88
CA TYR A 22 -34.93 5.74 6.68
C TYR A 22 -35.49 4.90 7.84
N ARG A 23 -34.79 3.83 8.25
CA ARG A 23 -35.26 2.96 9.35
C ARG A 23 -35.35 3.71 10.67
N ILE A 24 -34.33 4.51 11.03
CA ILE A 24 -34.37 5.27 12.28
C ILE A 24 -35.39 6.41 12.22
N ALA A 25 -35.65 7.00 11.06
CA ALA A 25 -36.73 7.98 10.88
C ALA A 25 -38.10 7.35 11.15
N LYS A 26 -38.35 6.16 10.59
CA LYS A 26 -39.59 5.39 10.83
C LYS A 26 -39.74 4.96 12.29
N LYS A 27 -38.66 4.45 12.91
CA LYS A 27 -38.62 4.06 14.32
C LYS A 27 -38.99 5.23 15.26
N ASN A 28 -38.64 6.46 14.88
CA ASN A 28 -38.87 7.66 15.67
C ASN A 28 -40.10 8.48 15.20
N ASP A 29 -40.98 7.92 14.36
CA ASP A 29 -42.18 8.61 13.84
C ASP A 29 -41.88 9.96 13.16
N MET A 30 -40.81 10.02 12.36
CA MET A 30 -40.39 11.20 11.62
C MET A 30 -40.97 11.24 10.21
N GLN A 31 -41.24 12.45 9.71
CA GLN A 31 -41.61 12.74 8.32
C GLN A 31 -40.49 13.51 7.62
N GLY A 32 -40.36 13.41 6.30
CA GLY A 32 -39.34 14.15 5.53
C GLY A 32 -38.60 13.29 4.50
N TYR A 33 -37.29 13.48 4.36
CA TYR A 33 -36.52 12.73 3.39
C TYR A 33 -35.03 12.59 3.71
N VAL A 34 -34.37 11.69 2.99
CA VAL A 34 -32.91 11.60 2.90
C VAL A 34 -32.46 11.48 1.43
N LYS A 35 -31.44 12.25 1.04
CA LYS A 35 -30.79 12.15 -0.28
C LYS A 35 -29.28 12.29 -0.19
N ASN A 36 -28.58 11.75 -1.19
CA ASN A 36 -27.16 12.06 -1.39
C ASN A 36 -27.05 13.41 -2.10
N MET A 37 -26.14 14.25 -1.63
CA MET A 37 -25.82 15.55 -2.23
C MET A 37 -24.34 15.61 -2.51
N GLY A 38 -23.92 15.51 -3.78
CA GLY A 38 -22.50 15.41 -4.13
C GLY A 38 -21.81 14.29 -3.34
N ASN A 39 -21.04 14.64 -2.30
CA ASN A 39 -20.33 13.71 -1.43
C ASN A 39 -20.88 13.58 0.01
N TYR A 40 -21.85 14.39 0.44
CA TYR A 40 -22.48 14.29 1.77
C TYR A 40 -23.91 13.74 1.69
N VAL A 41 -24.59 13.60 2.83
CA VAL A 41 -26.01 13.19 2.92
C VAL A 41 -26.81 14.32 3.57
N GLU A 42 -27.85 14.77 2.87
CA GLU A 42 -28.84 15.71 3.40
C GLU A 42 -30.04 14.92 3.93
N ILE A 43 -30.46 15.27 5.15
CA ILE A 43 -31.62 14.69 5.81
C ILE A 43 -32.54 15.83 6.23
N VAL A 44 -33.81 15.77 5.88
CA VAL A 44 -34.85 16.67 6.42
C VAL A 44 -35.79 15.82 7.26
N VAL A 45 -35.94 16.20 8.53
CA VAL A 45 -36.87 15.56 9.47
C VAL A 45 -37.85 16.59 10.01
N SER A 46 -39.12 16.23 10.05
CA SER A 46 -40.20 16.99 10.68
C SER A 46 -40.94 16.13 11.69
N GLY A 47 -41.20 16.69 12.87
CA GLY A 47 -41.94 16.01 13.93
C GLY A 47 -41.88 16.72 15.28
N GLU A 48 -42.14 15.97 16.36
CA GLU A 48 -41.99 16.46 17.73
C GLU A 48 -40.52 16.58 18.13
N LEU A 49 -40.16 17.62 18.89
CA LEU A 49 -38.77 17.86 19.32
C LEU A 49 -38.15 16.66 20.02
N LYS A 50 -38.91 15.97 20.88
CA LYS A 50 -38.46 14.77 21.60
C LYS A 50 -38.03 13.65 20.63
N ASN A 51 -38.78 13.45 19.56
CA ASN A 51 -38.50 12.41 18.57
C ASN A 51 -37.34 12.80 17.66
N ILE A 52 -37.16 14.09 17.37
CA ILE A 52 -35.99 14.60 16.65
C ILE A 52 -34.71 14.38 17.46
N ASP A 53 -34.74 14.62 18.77
CA ASP A 53 -33.59 14.39 19.65
C ASP A 53 -33.25 12.90 19.75
N ALA A 54 -34.26 12.03 19.81
CA ALA A 54 -34.09 10.58 19.76
C ALA A 54 -33.49 10.12 18.41
N PHE A 55 -34.00 10.64 17.29
CA PHE A 55 -33.45 10.39 15.95
C PHE A 55 -31.97 10.79 15.85
N LEU A 56 -31.59 11.96 16.38
CA LEU A 56 -30.20 12.44 16.38
C LEU A 56 -29.28 11.58 17.25
N SER A 57 -29.80 11.02 18.33
CA SER A 57 -29.08 10.05 19.17
C SER A 57 -28.85 8.74 18.41
N ASP A 58 -29.91 8.18 17.81
CA ASP A 58 -29.84 6.95 17.01
C ASP A 58 -28.89 7.11 15.81
N LEU A 59 -28.94 8.25 15.12
CA LEU A 59 -28.06 8.58 13.99
C LEU A 59 -26.57 8.48 14.37
N LYS A 60 -26.21 8.80 15.61
CA LYS A 60 -24.82 8.73 16.12
C LYS A 60 -24.45 7.34 16.63
N LEU A 61 -25.37 6.67 17.34
CA LEU A 61 -25.09 5.42 18.07
C LEU A 61 -25.29 4.16 17.22
N GLU A 62 -26.29 4.14 16.35
CA GLU A 62 -26.71 2.95 15.58
C GLU A 62 -26.16 2.96 14.14
N LYS A 63 -25.23 3.85 13.81
CA LYS A 63 -24.71 4.07 12.45
C LYS A 63 -24.15 2.77 11.81
N PRO A 64 -24.25 2.60 10.48
CA PRO A 64 -23.76 1.41 9.80
C PRO A 64 -22.27 1.11 10.09
N PRO A 65 -21.84 -0.17 10.15
CA PRO A 65 -20.48 -0.54 10.52
C PRO A 65 -19.38 0.08 9.64
N LEU A 66 -19.66 0.24 8.34
CA LEU A 66 -18.72 0.84 7.39
C LEU A 66 -18.78 2.38 7.35
N SER A 67 -19.72 2.99 8.08
CA SER A 67 -19.89 4.44 8.07
C SER A 67 -19.01 5.12 9.11
N LYS A 68 -18.45 6.27 8.70
CA LYS A 68 -17.74 7.19 9.59
C LYS A 68 -18.39 8.56 9.43
N ILE A 69 -18.98 9.07 10.51
CA ILE A 69 -19.57 10.41 10.53
C ILE A 69 -18.50 11.35 11.09
N ASP A 70 -18.07 12.30 10.28
CA ASP A 70 -17.06 13.28 10.66
C ASP A 70 -17.71 14.53 11.26
N SER A 71 -18.83 14.98 10.68
CA SER A 71 -19.61 16.10 11.22
C SER A 71 -21.10 15.98 10.91
N ILE A 72 -21.89 16.63 11.76
CA ILE A 72 -23.33 16.77 11.63
C ILE A 72 -23.65 18.25 11.81
N SER A 73 -24.18 18.90 10.78
CA SER A 73 -24.66 20.28 10.84
C SER A 73 -26.18 20.28 10.88
N ILE A 74 -26.77 21.02 11.81
CA ILE A 74 -28.22 21.05 12.02
C ILE A 74 -28.69 22.48 11.83
N LYS A 75 -29.65 22.68 10.91
CA LYS A 75 -30.28 23.96 10.60
C LYS A 75 -31.77 23.84 10.85
N ASN A 76 -32.36 24.84 11.50
CA ASN A 76 -33.81 24.94 11.59
C ASN A 76 -34.35 25.48 10.26
N ILE A 77 -35.41 24.87 9.73
CA ILE A 77 -36.15 25.41 8.58
C ILE A 77 -37.28 26.28 9.15
N ASP A 78 -37.43 27.50 8.62
CA ASP A 78 -38.47 28.44 9.07
C ASP A 78 -39.87 27.83 9.00
N GLU A 79 -40.67 28.05 10.05
CA GLU A 79 -42.01 27.46 10.19
C GLU A 79 -42.97 27.86 9.05
N ASN A 80 -42.69 28.98 8.37
CA ASN A 80 -43.48 29.51 7.24
C ASN A 80 -43.14 28.85 5.88
N LEU A 81 -42.12 28.00 5.81
CA LEU A 81 -41.69 27.25 4.62
C LEU A 81 -41.92 25.74 4.76
N ASN A 82 -42.71 25.31 5.75
CA ASN A 82 -42.98 23.90 6.01
C ASN A 82 -43.77 23.27 4.84
N GLU A 83 -43.05 22.65 3.90
CA GLU A 83 -43.62 21.58 3.10
C GLU A 83 -44.21 20.53 4.06
N ILE A 84 -45.48 20.18 3.83
CA ILE A 84 -46.14 19.15 4.62
C ILE A 84 -45.66 17.79 4.10
N TYR A 85 -44.71 17.19 4.81
CA TYR A 85 -44.28 15.83 4.54
C TYR A 85 -45.30 14.85 5.14
N SER A 86 -45.95 14.05 4.30
CA SER A 86 -46.88 13.02 4.78
C SER A 86 -46.16 11.77 5.32
N ASP A 87 -44.92 11.55 4.87
CA ASP A 87 -44.10 10.39 5.22
C ASP A 87 -42.59 10.71 5.17
N PHE A 88 -41.74 9.77 5.57
CA PHE A 88 -40.29 9.81 5.36
C PHE A 88 -39.88 8.97 4.14
N THR A 89 -39.12 9.55 3.21
CA THR A 89 -38.73 8.89 1.94
C THR A 89 -37.25 9.00 1.61
N ILE A 90 -36.72 8.05 0.82
CA ILE A 90 -35.40 8.20 0.21
C ILE A 90 -35.60 8.81 -1.17
N THR A 91 -35.11 10.04 -1.38
CA THR A 91 -35.31 10.80 -2.62
C THR A 91 -34.13 10.68 -3.57
N LEU A 92 -34.32 11.13 -4.82
CA LEU A 92 -33.28 11.12 -5.85
C LEU A 92 -32.10 12.00 -5.40
N SER A 93 -30.90 11.52 -5.70
CA SER A 93 -29.67 12.25 -5.40
C SER A 93 -29.51 13.43 -6.34
N GLU A 94 -28.89 14.49 -5.84
CA GLU A 94 -28.60 15.70 -6.62
C GLU A 94 -27.12 16.04 -6.55
N ASN A 95 -26.64 16.75 -7.58
CA ASN A 95 -25.32 17.34 -7.53
C ASN A 95 -25.35 18.56 -6.62
N SER A 96 -24.34 18.69 -5.77
CA SER A 96 -24.11 19.92 -5.02
C SER A 96 -23.40 20.93 -5.91
N GLU A 97 -23.89 22.18 -5.97
CA GLU A 97 -23.15 23.31 -6.56
C GLU A 97 -22.01 23.78 -5.65
N ILE A 98 -21.99 23.34 -4.39
CA ILE A 98 -21.00 23.74 -3.37
C ILE A 98 -19.89 22.69 -3.31
N GLU A 99 -18.63 23.15 -3.27
CA GLU A 99 -17.44 22.35 -2.95
C GLU A 99 -17.54 21.82 -1.51
N GLU A 100 -18.12 20.64 -1.32
CA GLU A 100 -18.32 20.10 0.04
C GLU A 100 -17.61 18.77 0.29
N GLU A 101 -17.78 18.25 1.51
CA GLU A 101 -16.88 17.36 2.25
C GLU A 101 -17.49 15.99 2.49
N GLY A 102 -17.17 15.06 1.62
CA GLY A 102 -17.64 13.70 1.71
C GLY A 102 -16.59 12.75 1.17
N THR A 103 -16.60 11.56 1.76
CA THR A 103 -15.53 10.59 1.57
C THR A 103 -16.09 9.35 0.89
N ILE A 104 -15.37 8.88 -0.13
CA ILE A 104 -15.74 7.66 -0.84
C ILE A 104 -15.25 6.45 -0.04
N PRO A 105 -16.12 5.46 0.22
CA PRO A 105 -15.69 4.26 0.91
C PRO A 105 -14.71 3.45 0.03
N PRO A 106 -13.71 2.79 0.65
CA PRO A 106 -12.88 1.83 -0.05
C PRO A 106 -13.68 0.59 -0.44
N ASP A 107 -13.11 -0.26 -1.31
CA ASP A 107 -13.67 -1.58 -1.58
C ASP A 107 -13.60 -2.49 -0.34
N ILE A 108 -14.68 -3.23 -0.09
CA ILE A 108 -14.79 -4.12 1.07
C ILE A 108 -15.11 -5.54 0.60
N SER A 109 -14.60 -6.54 1.32
CA SER A 109 -14.85 -7.95 1.01
C SER A 109 -16.33 -8.29 1.10
N ILE A 110 -16.72 -9.42 0.49
CA ILE A 110 -18.05 -10.00 0.71
C ILE A 110 -18.28 -10.25 2.21
N CYS A 111 -19.50 -10.01 2.69
CA CYS A 111 -19.88 -10.30 4.08
C CYS A 111 -20.42 -11.73 4.23
N ASP A 112 -20.37 -12.26 5.44
CA ASP A 112 -20.80 -13.63 5.76
C ASP A 112 -22.25 -13.92 5.34
N GLU A 113 -23.14 -12.94 5.47
CA GLU A 113 -24.54 -13.07 5.08
C GLU A 113 -24.73 -13.21 3.57
N CYS A 114 -23.94 -12.50 2.75
CA CYS A 114 -23.95 -12.70 1.30
C CYS A 114 -23.25 -14.00 0.92
N LEU A 115 -22.21 -14.39 1.66
CA LEU A 115 -21.51 -15.64 1.43
C LEU A 115 -22.41 -16.86 1.69
N LYS A 116 -23.23 -16.83 2.75
CA LYS A 116 -24.24 -17.86 3.04
C LYS A 116 -25.18 -18.10 1.86
N GLU A 117 -25.67 -17.03 1.23
CA GLU A 117 -26.54 -17.16 0.04
C GLU A 117 -25.81 -17.73 -1.18
N ILE A 118 -24.52 -17.42 -1.36
CA ILE A 118 -23.73 -18.03 -2.45
C ILE A 118 -23.63 -19.54 -2.25
N MET A 119 -23.42 -19.97 -1.01
CA MET A 119 -23.21 -21.39 -0.68
C MET A 119 -24.51 -22.18 -0.48
N ASP A 120 -25.65 -21.50 -0.27
CA ASP A 120 -26.95 -22.14 -0.13
C ASP A 120 -27.55 -22.48 -1.50
N LYS A 121 -27.61 -23.78 -1.81
CA LYS A 121 -28.16 -24.33 -3.07
C LYS A 121 -29.62 -24.00 -3.32
N THR A 122 -30.35 -23.57 -2.30
CA THR A 122 -31.77 -23.21 -2.40
C THR A 122 -31.99 -21.71 -2.59
N ASP A 123 -30.96 -20.88 -2.35
CA ASP A 123 -31.05 -19.44 -2.54
C ASP A 123 -30.97 -19.08 -4.02
N ARG A 124 -31.70 -18.02 -4.41
CA ARG A 124 -31.69 -17.47 -5.78
C ARG A 124 -30.33 -16.91 -6.24
N ARG A 125 -29.37 -16.79 -5.33
CA ARG A 125 -27.99 -16.36 -5.60
C ARG A 125 -26.97 -17.48 -5.34
N SER A 126 -27.44 -18.71 -5.22
CA SER A 126 -26.58 -19.90 -5.19
C SER A 126 -25.56 -19.84 -6.33
N ASN A 127 -24.29 -20.10 -6.02
CA ASN A 127 -23.19 -20.12 -6.99
C ASN A 127 -22.99 -18.82 -7.80
N TYR A 128 -23.51 -17.67 -7.31
CA TYR A 128 -23.40 -16.40 -8.02
C TYR A 128 -22.27 -15.50 -7.49
N ALA A 129 -21.24 -15.27 -8.32
CA ALA A 129 -19.98 -14.64 -7.91
C ALA A 129 -20.06 -13.14 -7.55
N PHE A 130 -21.10 -12.41 -7.99
CA PHE A 130 -21.16 -10.95 -7.91
C PHE A 130 -22.17 -10.39 -6.92
N THR A 131 -22.80 -11.24 -6.11
CA THR A 131 -23.74 -10.77 -5.08
C THR A 131 -23.07 -9.80 -4.11
N ALA A 132 -23.80 -8.75 -3.76
CA ALA A 132 -23.40 -7.77 -2.76
C ALA A 132 -24.64 -7.19 -2.07
N CYS A 133 -24.47 -6.71 -0.84
CA CYS A 133 -25.44 -5.91 -0.12
C CYS A 133 -24.88 -4.52 0.18
N THR A 134 -25.59 -3.71 0.97
CA THR A 134 -25.11 -2.38 1.37
C THR A 134 -23.81 -2.40 2.17
N ASN A 135 -23.50 -3.53 2.82
CA ASN A 135 -22.40 -3.69 3.77
C ASN A 135 -21.17 -4.36 3.18
N CYS A 136 -21.15 -4.70 1.89
CA CYS A 136 -20.04 -5.44 1.28
C CYS A 136 -19.90 -5.19 -0.22
N GLY A 137 -18.80 -5.68 -0.80
CA GLY A 137 -18.56 -5.67 -2.24
C GLY A 137 -17.84 -4.41 -2.75
N PRO A 138 -17.70 -4.28 -4.08
CA PRO A 138 -16.92 -3.21 -4.69
C PRO A 138 -17.56 -1.83 -4.44
N ARG A 139 -16.71 -0.81 -4.33
CA ARG A 139 -17.06 0.60 -4.16
C ARG A 139 -16.16 1.43 -5.07
N PHE A 140 -14.98 1.79 -4.60
CA PHE A 140 -14.03 2.61 -5.34
C PHE A 140 -13.78 2.06 -6.75
N THR A 141 -13.60 0.76 -6.92
CA THR A 141 -13.28 0.18 -8.24
C THR A 141 -14.41 0.22 -9.25
N VAL A 142 -15.65 0.56 -8.84
CA VAL A 142 -16.81 0.64 -9.74
C VAL A 142 -17.36 2.05 -9.90
N ILE A 143 -16.90 3.02 -9.10
CA ILE A 143 -17.39 4.41 -9.13
C ILE A 143 -16.79 5.16 -10.33
N GLU A 144 -17.67 5.72 -11.17
CA GLU A 144 -17.27 6.60 -12.28
C GLU A 144 -17.34 8.08 -11.90
N LYS A 145 -18.35 8.46 -11.09
CA LYS A 145 -18.56 9.81 -10.55
C LYS A 145 -19.45 9.77 -9.32
N LEU A 146 -19.50 10.88 -8.59
CA LEU A 146 -20.45 11.10 -7.49
C LEU A 146 -21.67 11.91 -7.98
N PRO A 147 -22.82 11.85 -7.28
CA PRO A 147 -23.13 11.08 -6.05
C PRO A 147 -23.17 9.55 -6.27
N TYR A 148 -22.97 8.77 -5.20
CA TYR A 148 -22.92 7.29 -5.28
C TYR A 148 -24.31 6.70 -5.52
N ASP A 149 -24.61 6.47 -6.80
CA ASP A 149 -25.78 5.76 -7.28
C ASP A 149 -25.43 4.84 -8.45
N ARG A 150 -26.26 3.83 -8.67
CA ARG A 150 -26.03 2.77 -9.67
C ARG A 150 -25.67 3.34 -11.05
N GLU A 151 -26.37 4.38 -11.49
CA GLU A 151 -26.16 5.07 -12.78
C GLU A 151 -24.78 5.74 -12.92
N ASN A 152 -24.13 6.05 -11.80
CA ASN A 152 -22.80 6.65 -11.74
C ASN A 152 -21.69 5.61 -11.45
N THR A 153 -22.01 4.32 -11.61
CA THR A 153 -21.08 3.21 -11.45
C THR A 153 -21.07 2.33 -12.70
N SER A 154 -20.10 1.42 -12.80
CA SER A 154 -20.10 0.39 -13.83
C SER A 154 -21.27 -0.60 -13.74
N MET A 155 -22.10 -0.54 -12.69
CA MET A 155 -23.33 -1.32 -12.56
C MET A 155 -24.50 -0.73 -13.37
N LYS A 156 -24.36 0.46 -13.97
CA LYS A 156 -25.35 1.06 -14.88
C LYS A 156 -25.63 0.20 -16.11
N ASP A 157 -24.65 -0.60 -16.54
CA ASP A 157 -24.74 -1.49 -17.70
C ASP A 157 -25.65 -2.72 -17.41
N PHE A 158 -26.15 -2.85 -16.18
CA PHE A 158 -26.89 -4.01 -15.66
C PHE A 158 -28.23 -3.57 -15.04
N PRO A 159 -29.32 -3.41 -15.81
CA PRO A 159 -30.63 -3.07 -15.25
C PRO A 159 -31.17 -4.17 -14.31
N LEU A 160 -31.73 -3.79 -13.15
CA LEU A 160 -32.22 -4.77 -12.17
C LEU A 160 -33.45 -5.52 -12.69
N CYS A 161 -33.51 -6.84 -12.45
CA CYS A 161 -34.75 -7.62 -12.65
C CYS A 161 -35.79 -7.33 -11.57
N GLU A 162 -37.04 -7.76 -11.78
CA GLU A 162 -38.17 -7.53 -10.89
C GLU A 162 -37.87 -7.89 -9.42
N ASN A 163 -37.39 -9.10 -9.17
CA ASN A 163 -37.03 -9.56 -7.81
C ASN A 163 -35.95 -8.69 -7.14
N CYS A 164 -34.95 -8.24 -7.92
CA CYS A 164 -33.92 -7.36 -7.38
C CYS A 164 -34.44 -5.93 -7.14
N ILE A 165 -35.40 -5.46 -7.93
CA ILE A 165 -36.08 -4.17 -7.71
C ILE A 165 -36.92 -4.23 -6.43
N GLU A 166 -37.63 -5.32 -6.18
CA GLU A 166 -38.40 -5.52 -4.95
C GLU A 166 -37.50 -5.43 -3.71
N GLU A 167 -36.38 -6.16 -3.69
CA GLU A 167 -35.41 -6.07 -2.61
C GLU A 167 -34.77 -4.68 -2.49
N TYR A 168 -34.48 -4.03 -3.63
CA TYR A 168 -33.86 -2.70 -3.67
C TYR A 168 -34.79 -1.63 -3.07
N LYS A 169 -36.11 -1.79 -3.21
CA LYS A 169 -37.14 -0.88 -2.70
C LYS A 169 -37.67 -1.25 -1.32
N SER A 170 -37.44 -2.47 -0.84
CA SER A 170 -37.98 -2.97 0.43
C SER A 170 -37.11 -2.53 1.62
N PRO A 171 -37.60 -1.70 2.55
CA PRO A 171 -36.82 -1.18 3.67
C PRO A 171 -36.31 -2.23 4.66
N GLU A 172 -37.05 -3.33 4.80
CA GLU A 172 -36.71 -4.47 5.66
C GLU A 172 -35.64 -5.37 5.03
N ASN A 173 -35.37 -5.21 3.72
CA ASN A 173 -34.37 -5.99 3.04
C ASN A 173 -32.98 -5.37 3.21
N ARG A 174 -31.97 -6.21 3.47
CA ARG A 174 -30.55 -5.79 3.55
C ARG A 174 -29.99 -5.19 2.25
N ARG A 175 -30.70 -5.34 1.13
CA ARG A 175 -30.37 -4.78 -0.18
C ARG A 175 -31.15 -3.51 -0.51
N PHE A 176 -31.91 -2.96 0.45
CA PHE A 176 -32.52 -1.65 0.31
C PHE A 176 -31.48 -0.61 -0.13
N HIS A 177 -31.66 -0.01 -1.32
CA HIS A 177 -30.69 0.90 -1.95
C HIS A 177 -29.23 0.38 -2.08
N ALA A 178 -29.02 -0.94 -2.16
CA ALA A 178 -27.71 -1.50 -2.45
C ALA A 178 -27.36 -1.30 -3.93
N GLN A 179 -26.56 -0.28 -4.24
CA GLN A 179 -26.26 0.12 -5.63
C GLN A 179 -25.57 -0.98 -6.45
N ALA A 180 -24.80 -1.86 -5.81
CA ALA A 180 -24.14 -3.00 -6.43
C ALA A 180 -24.96 -4.30 -6.42
N THR A 181 -26.22 -4.27 -5.96
CA THR A 181 -27.07 -5.48 -5.95
C THR A 181 -27.30 -6.01 -7.36
N CYS A 182 -27.32 -7.34 -7.47
CA CYS A 182 -27.66 -8.07 -8.68
C CYS A 182 -27.90 -9.56 -8.36
N CYS A 183 -28.22 -10.34 -9.39
CA CYS A 183 -28.31 -11.80 -9.40
C CYS A 183 -28.00 -12.31 -10.81
N GLU A 184 -28.03 -13.62 -11.02
CA GLU A 184 -27.73 -14.27 -12.31
C GLU A 184 -28.51 -13.70 -13.51
N PHE A 185 -29.76 -13.26 -13.32
CA PHE A 185 -30.61 -12.76 -14.40
C PHE A 185 -30.33 -11.31 -14.84
N CYS A 186 -29.71 -10.51 -13.98
CA CYS A 186 -29.61 -9.06 -14.20
C CYS A 186 -28.22 -8.49 -13.94
N GLY A 187 -27.27 -9.32 -13.51
CA GLY A 187 -25.95 -8.89 -13.14
C GLY A 187 -24.87 -9.36 -14.11
N PRO A 188 -23.60 -9.17 -13.71
CA PRO A 188 -22.47 -9.63 -14.50
C PRO A 188 -22.42 -11.15 -14.65
N GLU A 189 -21.81 -11.60 -15.74
CA GLU A 189 -21.61 -13.00 -16.09
C GLU A 189 -20.13 -13.36 -16.07
N LEU A 190 -19.84 -14.61 -15.67
CA LEU A 190 -18.52 -15.21 -15.77
C LEU A 190 -18.38 -16.00 -17.06
N PHE A 191 -17.19 -15.92 -17.65
CA PHE A 191 -16.83 -16.73 -18.80
C PHE A 191 -15.34 -17.02 -18.81
N ILE A 192 -14.97 -18.17 -19.33
CA ILE A 192 -13.60 -18.63 -19.49
C ILE A 192 -13.24 -18.58 -20.97
N THR A 193 -12.13 -17.93 -21.31
CA THR A 193 -11.59 -17.94 -22.67
C THR A 193 -10.24 -18.63 -22.74
N ASN A 194 -9.89 -19.10 -23.93
CA ASN A 194 -8.50 -19.42 -24.27
C ASN A 194 -7.72 -18.13 -24.64
N ASN A 195 -6.45 -18.29 -25.00
CA ASN A 195 -5.56 -17.19 -25.43
C ASN A 195 -6.02 -16.44 -26.70
N SER A 196 -6.89 -17.02 -27.53
CA SER A 196 -7.47 -16.37 -28.71
C SER A 196 -8.74 -15.55 -28.40
N GLY A 197 -9.16 -15.50 -27.12
CA GLY A 197 -10.39 -14.85 -26.69
C GLY A 197 -11.67 -15.65 -26.97
N LYS A 198 -11.55 -16.89 -27.46
CA LYS A 198 -12.71 -17.77 -27.68
C LYS A 198 -13.21 -18.30 -26.32
N ILE A 199 -14.50 -18.12 -26.04
CA ILE A 199 -15.16 -18.69 -24.86
C ILE A 199 -15.14 -20.22 -24.97
N VAL A 200 -14.62 -20.87 -23.92
CA VAL A 200 -14.49 -22.33 -23.81
C VAL A 200 -15.39 -22.91 -22.72
N SER A 201 -15.78 -22.12 -21.73
CA SER A 201 -16.72 -22.51 -20.66
C SER A 201 -17.28 -21.26 -19.98
N ASN A 202 -18.40 -21.39 -19.27
CA ASN A 202 -18.96 -20.36 -18.38
C ASN A 202 -19.02 -20.84 -16.91
N ASP A 203 -18.49 -22.03 -16.63
CA ASP A 203 -18.54 -22.64 -15.31
C ASP A 203 -17.18 -22.49 -14.60
N ILE A 204 -17.19 -21.91 -13.40
CA ILE A 204 -15.99 -21.74 -12.57
C ILE A 204 -15.36 -23.08 -12.17
N VAL A 205 -16.13 -24.17 -12.15
CA VAL A 205 -15.61 -25.52 -11.89
C VAL A 205 -14.57 -25.93 -12.94
N ASP A 206 -14.73 -25.49 -14.19
CA ASP A 206 -13.73 -25.78 -15.23
C ASP A 206 -12.43 -24.98 -15.02
N ALA A 207 -12.51 -23.77 -14.46
CA ALA A 207 -11.30 -23.03 -14.06
C ALA A 207 -10.51 -23.79 -13.00
N VAL A 208 -11.20 -24.38 -12.02
CA VAL A 208 -10.58 -25.24 -10.99
C VAL A 208 -9.91 -26.46 -11.63
N LYS A 209 -10.60 -27.17 -12.54
CA LYS A 209 -10.01 -28.31 -13.26
C LYS A 209 -8.76 -27.90 -14.05
N PHE A 210 -8.75 -26.72 -14.68
CA PHE A 210 -7.55 -26.26 -15.39
C PHE A 210 -6.38 -26.01 -14.43
N LEU A 211 -6.63 -25.38 -13.28
CA LEU A 211 -5.61 -25.16 -12.25
C LEU A 211 -5.06 -26.48 -11.69
N GLU A 212 -5.94 -27.47 -11.44
CA GLU A 212 -5.54 -28.82 -10.97
C GLU A 212 -4.70 -29.58 -12.01
N ASN A 213 -4.94 -29.31 -13.30
CA ASN A 213 -4.13 -29.84 -14.41
C ASN A 213 -2.84 -29.02 -14.66
N GLY A 214 -2.42 -28.17 -13.72
CA GLY A 214 -1.18 -27.41 -13.78
C GLY A 214 -1.21 -26.23 -14.77
N LYS A 215 -2.39 -25.74 -15.16
CA LYS A 215 -2.51 -24.56 -16.01
C LYS A 215 -2.39 -23.27 -15.21
N ILE A 216 -1.92 -22.23 -15.88
CA ILE A 216 -1.85 -20.86 -15.35
C ILE A 216 -3.06 -20.09 -15.88
N LEU A 217 -3.87 -19.53 -14.98
CA LEU A 217 -5.04 -18.75 -15.32
C LEU A 217 -4.83 -17.26 -15.04
N ALA A 218 -5.35 -16.39 -15.90
CA ALA A 218 -5.58 -14.99 -15.56
C ALA A 218 -7.02 -14.83 -15.07
N ILE A 219 -7.20 -14.37 -13.83
CA ILE A 219 -8.52 -14.23 -13.19
C ILE A 219 -8.81 -12.74 -12.96
N LYS A 220 -9.91 -12.23 -13.53
CA LYS A 220 -10.36 -10.87 -13.32
C LYS A 220 -11.08 -10.75 -11.96
N GLY A 221 -10.47 -10.01 -11.05
CA GLY A 221 -10.97 -9.72 -9.70
C GLY A 221 -11.72 -8.39 -9.59
N ILE A 222 -11.73 -7.80 -8.40
CA ILE A 222 -12.46 -6.55 -8.12
C ILE A 222 -11.73 -5.30 -8.62
N GLY A 223 -10.42 -5.20 -8.37
CA GLY A 223 -9.60 -4.03 -8.69
C GLY A 223 -8.58 -4.25 -9.83
N GLY A 224 -8.50 -5.48 -10.34
CA GLY A 224 -7.77 -5.84 -11.54
C GLY A 224 -7.65 -7.35 -11.67
N THR A 225 -6.55 -7.83 -12.26
CA THR A 225 -6.38 -9.24 -12.67
C THR A 225 -5.23 -9.90 -11.92
N HIS A 226 -5.43 -11.17 -11.55
CA HIS A 226 -4.43 -12.03 -10.93
C HIS A 226 -3.97 -13.13 -11.88
N LEU A 227 -2.70 -13.50 -11.82
CA LEU A 227 -2.20 -14.76 -12.36
C LEU A 227 -2.26 -15.82 -11.26
N VAL A 228 -2.89 -16.94 -11.59
CA VAL A 228 -3.29 -17.98 -10.64
C VAL A 228 -2.79 -19.33 -11.11
N CYS A 229 -2.13 -20.05 -10.21
CA CYS A 229 -1.69 -21.42 -10.45
C CYS A 229 -1.53 -22.19 -9.13
N SER A 230 -1.25 -23.49 -9.23
CA SER A 230 -0.99 -24.35 -8.08
C SER A 230 0.26 -23.92 -7.30
N ILE A 231 0.26 -24.17 -5.99
CA ILE A 231 1.35 -23.83 -5.07
C ILE A 231 2.38 -24.96 -4.90
N ASN A 232 2.02 -26.19 -5.26
CA ASN A 232 2.75 -27.41 -4.91
C ASN A 232 3.55 -28.02 -6.06
N SER A 233 3.40 -27.51 -7.29
CA SER A 233 4.10 -27.99 -8.48
C SER A 233 5.30 -27.11 -8.81
N ASP A 234 6.52 -27.63 -8.63
CA ASP A 234 7.74 -26.93 -9.04
C ASP A 234 7.71 -26.54 -10.53
N GLU A 235 7.24 -27.43 -11.40
CA GLU A 235 7.12 -27.19 -12.84
C GLU A 235 6.20 -26.00 -13.14
N THR A 236 5.00 -25.98 -12.55
CA THR A 236 4.01 -24.92 -12.80
C THR A 236 4.50 -23.56 -12.28
N VAL A 237 5.08 -23.55 -11.08
CA VAL A 237 5.59 -22.31 -10.46
C VAL A 237 6.79 -21.75 -11.25
N LEU A 238 7.72 -22.62 -11.69
CA LEU A 238 8.87 -22.21 -12.50
C LEU A 238 8.43 -21.70 -13.88
N GLU A 239 7.43 -22.32 -14.50
CA GLU A 239 6.88 -21.86 -15.77
C GLU A 239 6.21 -20.48 -15.63
N LEU A 240 5.44 -20.26 -14.56
CA LEU A 240 4.89 -18.93 -14.26
C LEU A 240 6.00 -17.89 -14.11
N ARG A 241 7.06 -18.19 -13.34
CA ARG A 241 8.20 -17.26 -13.15
C ARG A 241 8.89 -16.93 -14.47
N LYS A 242 9.08 -17.93 -15.33
CA LYS A 242 9.70 -17.77 -16.64
C LYS A 242 8.85 -16.87 -17.55
N ARG A 243 7.54 -17.14 -17.66
CA ARG A 243 6.63 -16.36 -18.50
C ARG A 243 6.45 -14.92 -18.00
N LEU A 244 6.41 -14.72 -16.68
CA LEU A 244 6.26 -13.40 -16.05
C LEU A 244 7.59 -12.61 -15.97
N ASN A 245 8.72 -13.23 -16.29
CA ASN A 245 10.06 -12.68 -16.07
C ASN A 245 10.28 -12.21 -14.61
N ARG A 246 9.84 -13.03 -13.65
CA ARG A 246 9.89 -12.74 -12.20
C ARG A 246 10.62 -13.89 -11.49
N PRO A 247 11.95 -13.94 -11.53
CA PRO A 247 12.73 -15.13 -11.14
C PRO A 247 12.73 -15.39 -9.64
N THR A 248 12.75 -14.36 -8.79
CA THR A 248 12.98 -14.55 -7.34
C THR A 248 11.95 -13.89 -6.44
N GLN A 249 11.27 -12.81 -6.88
CA GLN A 249 10.29 -12.11 -6.04
C GLN A 249 9.21 -13.09 -5.57
N ALA A 250 8.96 -13.12 -4.25
CA ALA A 250 7.97 -13.99 -3.62
C ALA A 250 6.58 -13.73 -4.22
N PHE A 251 5.82 -14.79 -4.49
CA PHE A 251 4.43 -14.67 -4.90
C PHE A 251 3.51 -14.51 -3.68
N ALA A 252 2.44 -13.73 -3.84
CA ALA A 252 1.33 -13.75 -2.91
C ALA A 252 0.49 -15.01 -3.16
N ILE A 253 -0.10 -15.55 -2.10
CA ILE A 253 -0.99 -16.70 -2.15
C ILE A 253 -2.34 -16.32 -1.54
N MET A 254 -3.40 -16.96 -2.02
CA MET A 254 -4.71 -16.92 -1.40
C MET A 254 -5.00 -18.27 -0.75
N SER A 255 -5.43 -18.27 0.51
CA SER A 255 -5.75 -19.49 1.27
C SER A 255 -7.01 -19.29 2.11
N ARG A 256 -7.71 -20.38 2.43
CA ARG A 256 -8.80 -20.35 3.40
C ARG A 256 -8.25 -20.23 4.83
N GLU A 257 -9.04 -19.63 5.70
CA GLU A 257 -8.65 -19.36 7.08
C GLU A 257 -8.25 -20.63 7.84
N GLU A 258 -8.99 -21.74 7.65
CA GLU A 258 -8.73 -23.00 8.36
C GLU A 258 -7.38 -23.65 8.03
N TYR A 259 -6.66 -23.18 6.99
CA TYR A 259 -5.39 -23.76 6.56
C TYR A 259 -4.16 -22.94 6.94
N LEU A 260 -4.32 -21.74 7.50
CA LEU A 260 -3.19 -20.83 7.77
C LEU A 260 -2.11 -21.47 8.66
N ASP A 261 -2.53 -22.21 9.69
CA ASP A 261 -1.62 -22.88 10.64
C ASP A 261 -0.84 -24.05 10.02
N LEU A 262 -1.25 -24.55 8.84
CA LEU A 262 -0.55 -25.65 8.18
C LEU A 262 0.83 -25.21 7.64
N PHE A 263 1.02 -23.94 7.34
CA PHE A 263 2.22 -23.45 6.65
C PHE A 263 2.80 -22.13 7.20
N SER A 264 2.08 -21.45 8.09
CA SER A 264 2.52 -20.18 8.68
C SER A 264 2.49 -20.20 10.20
N LYS A 265 3.17 -19.23 10.81
CA LYS A 265 2.99 -18.81 12.20
C LYS A 265 2.29 -17.46 12.13
N ILE A 266 1.18 -17.32 12.83
CA ILE A 266 0.36 -16.12 12.83
C ILE A 266 0.14 -15.63 14.26
N ASP A 267 0.37 -14.34 14.51
CA ASP A 267 0.00 -13.70 15.76
C ASP A 267 -1.41 -13.08 15.72
N GLU A 268 -1.85 -12.51 16.84
CA GLU A 268 -3.19 -11.94 16.97
C GLU A 268 -3.39 -10.69 16.08
N ASN A 269 -2.38 -9.84 15.94
CA ASN A 269 -2.45 -8.64 15.12
C ASN A 269 -2.53 -9.00 13.62
N GLU A 270 -1.70 -9.95 13.19
CA GLU A 270 -1.71 -10.50 11.84
C GLU A 270 -3.06 -11.16 11.51
N LEU A 271 -3.61 -11.96 12.44
CA LEU A 271 -4.91 -12.61 12.29
C LEU A 271 -6.06 -11.60 12.19
N ASN A 272 -6.05 -10.57 13.03
CA ASN A 272 -7.05 -9.51 12.99
C ASN A 272 -6.98 -8.71 11.67
N ALA A 273 -5.77 -8.39 11.20
CA ALA A 273 -5.56 -7.67 9.96
C ALA A 273 -6.04 -8.46 8.73
N ILE A 274 -5.65 -9.74 8.62
CA ILE A 274 -6.01 -10.58 7.47
C ILE A 274 -7.51 -10.89 7.43
N LYS A 275 -8.16 -10.97 8.61
CA LYS A 275 -9.60 -11.20 8.73
C LYS A 275 -10.44 -9.96 8.46
N SER A 276 -9.86 -8.76 8.60
CA SER A 276 -10.57 -7.49 8.44
C SER A 276 -11.37 -7.44 7.12
N PRO A 277 -12.45 -6.64 7.04
CA PRO A 277 -13.21 -6.48 5.78
C PRO A 277 -12.37 -5.95 4.61
N LYS A 278 -11.18 -5.39 4.89
CA LYS A 278 -10.19 -4.94 3.89
C LYS A 278 -9.47 -6.12 3.23
N LYS A 279 -9.37 -7.29 3.88
CA LYS A 279 -8.70 -8.53 3.40
C LYS A 279 -7.35 -8.26 2.69
N PRO A 280 -6.40 -7.57 3.32
CA PRO A 280 -5.09 -7.28 2.73
C PRO A 280 -4.26 -8.56 2.56
N ILE A 281 -3.16 -8.46 1.82
CA ILE A 281 -2.07 -9.43 1.88
C ILE A 281 -1.28 -9.17 3.16
N VAL A 282 -1.05 -10.18 3.98
CA VAL A 282 -0.21 -10.10 5.19
C VAL A 282 1.03 -10.99 5.00
N ALA A 283 2.22 -10.43 5.24
CA ALA A 283 3.49 -11.15 5.12
C ALA A 283 3.77 -12.02 6.37
N LEU A 284 3.21 -13.23 6.38
CA LEU A 284 3.29 -14.16 7.51
C LEU A 284 4.61 -14.92 7.55
N LYS A 285 5.09 -15.23 8.75
CA LYS A 285 6.27 -16.08 8.95
C LYS A 285 5.95 -17.54 8.57
N LYS A 286 6.85 -18.19 7.83
CA LYS A 286 6.72 -19.61 7.50
C LYS A 286 6.96 -20.47 8.73
N ASN A 287 6.21 -21.58 8.84
CA ASN A 287 6.49 -22.62 9.82
C ASN A 287 7.30 -23.78 9.20
N GLU A 288 7.69 -24.75 10.02
CA GLU A 288 8.51 -25.90 9.59
C GLU A 288 7.80 -26.82 8.58
N LEU A 289 6.46 -26.79 8.53
CA LEU A 289 5.65 -27.61 7.63
C LEU A 289 5.45 -26.95 6.26
N TYR A 290 5.84 -25.69 6.06
CA TYR A 290 5.67 -24.97 4.79
C TYR A 290 6.15 -25.79 3.58
N GLY A 291 7.36 -26.37 3.66
CA GLY A 291 7.96 -27.14 2.57
C GLY A 291 7.24 -28.45 2.24
N LYS A 292 6.31 -28.91 3.09
CA LYS A 292 5.47 -30.08 2.81
C LYS A 292 4.35 -29.78 1.81
N TYR A 293 3.87 -28.53 1.79
CA TYR A 293 2.70 -28.13 1.02
C TYR A 293 3.04 -27.23 -0.17
N PHE A 294 4.14 -26.48 -0.09
CA PHE A 294 4.50 -25.47 -1.07
C PHE A 294 5.79 -25.85 -1.80
N SER A 295 5.82 -25.57 -3.10
CA SER A 295 7.07 -25.48 -3.84
C SER A 295 7.99 -24.44 -3.18
N LYS A 296 9.27 -24.77 -3.07
CA LYS A 296 10.29 -23.81 -2.60
C LYS A 296 10.41 -22.59 -3.51
N HIS A 297 9.92 -22.69 -4.75
CA HIS A 297 9.93 -21.61 -5.73
C HIS A 297 8.80 -20.60 -5.53
N VAL A 298 7.83 -20.83 -4.65
CA VAL A 298 6.77 -19.84 -4.36
C VAL A 298 7.35 -18.59 -3.67
N SER A 299 8.19 -18.80 -2.65
CA SER A 299 8.87 -17.73 -1.91
C SER A 299 10.23 -18.23 -1.43
N ASN A 300 11.28 -17.45 -1.69
CA ASN A 300 12.65 -17.68 -1.21
C ASN A 300 12.97 -16.94 0.10
N LEU A 301 11.96 -16.35 0.76
CA LEU A 301 12.10 -15.62 2.01
C LEU A 301 11.74 -16.50 3.22
N ASN A 302 11.94 -16.01 4.44
CA ASN A 302 11.39 -16.62 5.66
C ASN A 302 9.88 -16.33 5.84
N THR A 303 9.30 -15.49 4.98
CA THR A 303 7.89 -15.08 4.99
C THR A 303 7.17 -15.42 3.68
N ILE A 304 5.84 -15.43 3.74
CA ILE A 304 4.95 -15.60 2.59
C ILE A 304 3.80 -14.59 2.67
N GLY A 305 3.49 -13.90 1.57
CA GLY A 305 2.35 -12.99 1.51
C GLY A 305 1.05 -13.77 1.35
N VAL A 306 0.14 -13.66 2.31
CA VAL A 306 -1.12 -14.41 2.36
C VAL A 306 -2.30 -13.47 2.35
N MET A 307 -3.30 -13.74 1.52
CA MET A 307 -4.62 -13.11 1.58
C MET A 307 -5.72 -14.16 1.72
N LEU A 308 -6.86 -13.77 2.30
CA LEU A 308 -8.07 -14.61 2.32
C LEU A 308 -8.96 -14.30 1.10
N PRO A 309 -9.84 -15.24 0.70
CA PRO A 309 -10.91 -14.96 -0.25
C PRO A 309 -11.70 -13.72 0.17
N TYR A 310 -11.84 -12.77 -0.76
CA TYR A 310 -12.49 -11.49 -0.48
C TYR A 310 -13.70 -11.19 -1.38
N SER A 311 -14.00 -12.04 -2.35
CA SER A 311 -15.16 -11.89 -3.24
C SER A 311 -15.86 -13.23 -3.44
N GLY A 312 -17.12 -13.21 -3.87
CA GLY A 312 -17.88 -14.42 -4.18
C GLY A 312 -17.15 -15.33 -5.19
N LEU A 313 -16.51 -14.74 -6.21
CA LEU A 313 -15.66 -15.46 -7.16
C LEU A 313 -14.55 -16.26 -6.46
N HIS A 314 -13.83 -15.64 -5.52
CA HIS A 314 -12.74 -16.33 -4.83
C HIS A 314 -13.26 -17.49 -3.97
N HIS A 315 -14.38 -17.29 -3.27
CA HIS A 315 -14.98 -18.37 -2.48
C HIS A 315 -15.42 -19.54 -3.36
N LEU A 316 -16.05 -19.27 -4.50
CA LEU A 316 -16.47 -20.32 -5.45
C LEU A 316 -15.29 -21.08 -6.06
N LEU A 317 -14.14 -20.43 -6.24
CA LEU A 317 -12.91 -21.08 -6.68
C LEU A 317 -12.42 -22.12 -5.65
N PHE A 318 -12.57 -21.85 -4.35
CA PHE A 318 -12.16 -22.76 -3.28
C PHE A 318 -13.22 -23.79 -2.88
N GLU A 319 -14.49 -23.58 -3.23
CA GLU A 319 -15.58 -24.50 -2.92
C GLU A 319 -15.44 -25.85 -3.63
N ASN A 320 -14.84 -25.85 -4.83
CA ASN A 320 -14.79 -27.02 -5.70
C ASN A 320 -13.41 -27.71 -5.71
N THR A 321 -12.61 -27.53 -4.65
CA THR A 321 -11.24 -28.08 -4.59
C THR A 321 -10.76 -28.36 -3.17
N ASP A 322 -9.90 -29.36 -3.03
CA ASP A 322 -9.16 -29.66 -1.79
C ASP A 322 -7.82 -28.91 -1.69
N GLN A 323 -7.52 -28.02 -2.64
CA GLN A 323 -6.32 -27.19 -2.58
C GLN A 323 -6.37 -26.25 -1.37
N ILE A 324 -5.30 -26.26 -0.58
CA ILE A 324 -5.22 -25.41 0.61
C ILE A 324 -4.96 -23.93 0.26
N ALA A 325 -4.35 -23.67 -0.90
CA ALA A 325 -4.08 -22.33 -1.39
C ALA A 325 -3.78 -22.33 -2.90
N TYR A 326 -3.86 -21.15 -3.52
CA TYR A 326 -3.37 -20.88 -4.87
C TYR A 326 -2.38 -19.71 -4.85
N ILE A 327 -1.43 -19.69 -5.79
CA ILE A 327 -0.71 -18.44 -6.10
C ILE A 327 -1.74 -17.44 -6.62
N MET A 328 -1.67 -16.20 -6.15
CA MET A 328 -2.58 -15.12 -6.51
C MET A 328 -1.76 -13.83 -6.65
N THR A 329 -0.93 -13.76 -7.68
CA THR A 329 -0.05 -12.59 -7.93
C THR A 329 -0.70 -11.62 -8.89
N SER A 330 -0.40 -10.33 -8.77
CA SER A 330 -0.84 -9.31 -9.73
C SER A 330 -0.41 -9.67 -11.16
N ALA A 331 -1.33 -9.53 -12.12
CA ALA A 331 -1.13 -9.90 -13.51
C ALA A 331 -0.53 -8.75 -14.32
N ASN A 332 0.73 -8.45 -14.04
CA ASN A 332 1.48 -7.37 -14.69
C ASN A 332 2.96 -7.76 -14.81
N MET A 333 3.58 -7.34 -15.92
CA MET A 333 5.03 -7.36 -16.01
C MET A 333 5.63 -6.43 -14.94
N PRO A 334 6.82 -6.75 -14.39
CA PRO A 334 7.45 -5.92 -13.36
C PRO A 334 7.52 -4.44 -13.74
N GLY A 335 6.95 -3.58 -12.89
CA GLY A 335 6.95 -2.12 -13.05
C GLY A 335 5.83 -1.54 -13.93
N LEU A 336 5.05 -2.37 -14.63
CA LEU A 336 3.86 -1.94 -15.37
C LEU A 336 2.61 -2.04 -14.50
N PRO A 337 1.54 -1.29 -14.75
CA PRO A 337 0.33 -1.40 -13.96
C PRO A 337 -0.57 -2.54 -14.47
N MET A 338 -1.46 -3.03 -13.60
CA MET A 338 -2.33 -4.18 -13.86
C MET A 338 -3.36 -3.94 -14.98
N SER A 339 -3.59 -4.90 -15.87
CA SER A 339 -4.69 -4.76 -16.84
C SER A 339 -6.06 -4.86 -16.13
N ILE A 340 -7.02 -4.04 -16.54
CA ILE A 340 -8.39 -4.02 -15.97
C ILE A 340 -9.48 -4.26 -17.03
N ASP A 341 -9.16 -4.03 -18.29
CA ASP A 341 -10.03 -4.27 -19.45
C ASP A 341 -9.81 -5.66 -20.04
N ASN A 342 -10.87 -6.31 -20.52
CA ASN A 342 -10.81 -7.70 -21.00
C ASN A 342 -9.91 -7.85 -22.24
N GLU A 343 -9.94 -6.89 -23.16
CA GLU A 343 -9.13 -6.93 -24.38
C GLU A 343 -7.65 -6.77 -24.03
N GLN A 344 -7.33 -5.81 -23.15
CA GLN A 344 -5.96 -5.61 -22.66
C GLN A 344 -5.44 -6.79 -21.84
N ILE A 345 -6.32 -7.46 -21.07
CA ILE A 345 -5.98 -8.66 -20.30
C ILE A 345 -5.54 -9.78 -21.26
N LEU A 346 -6.33 -10.03 -22.31
CA LEU A 346 -6.02 -11.06 -23.31
C LEU A 346 -4.75 -10.73 -24.10
N GLU A 347 -4.61 -9.49 -24.56
CA GLU A 347 -3.45 -9.05 -25.34
C GLU A 347 -2.15 -9.15 -24.55
N LYS A 348 -2.12 -8.61 -23.33
CA LYS A 348 -0.88 -8.51 -22.54
C LYS A 348 -0.48 -9.82 -21.85
N LEU A 349 -1.45 -10.66 -21.50
CA LEU A 349 -1.21 -11.89 -20.75
C LEU A 349 -1.35 -13.16 -21.60
N GLY A 350 -1.66 -13.05 -22.91
CA GLY A 350 -1.82 -14.18 -23.83
C GLY A 350 -0.60 -15.10 -23.94
N ASN A 351 0.60 -14.58 -23.65
CA ASN A 351 1.85 -15.34 -23.61
C ASN A 351 2.20 -15.87 -22.20
N ILE A 352 1.39 -15.56 -21.19
CA ILE A 352 1.62 -15.91 -19.79
C ILE A 352 0.58 -16.92 -19.31
N ALA A 353 -0.70 -16.56 -19.39
CA ALA A 353 -1.80 -17.41 -18.98
C ALA A 353 -2.26 -18.34 -20.10
N ASP A 354 -2.61 -19.57 -19.74
CA ASP A 354 -3.17 -20.56 -20.66
C ASP A 354 -4.67 -20.30 -20.89
N TYR A 355 -5.38 -19.85 -19.85
CA TYR A 355 -6.81 -19.55 -19.85
C TYR A 355 -7.13 -18.29 -19.05
N PHE A 356 -8.31 -17.72 -19.30
CA PHE A 356 -8.72 -16.44 -18.74
C PHE A 356 -10.12 -16.56 -18.15
N LEU A 357 -10.26 -16.43 -16.82
CA LEU A 357 -11.56 -16.33 -16.16
C LEU A 357 -11.92 -14.84 -16.04
N LEU A 358 -12.83 -14.39 -16.89
CA LEU A 358 -13.20 -12.98 -17.07
C LEU A 358 -14.67 -12.74 -16.74
N HIS A 359 -15.03 -11.45 -16.67
CA HIS A 359 -16.41 -11.01 -16.52
C HIS A 359 -16.68 -9.69 -17.24
N ASN A 360 -17.96 -9.43 -17.51
CA ASN A 360 -18.42 -8.23 -18.22
C ASN A 360 -18.62 -6.99 -17.31
N ARG A 361 -18.49 -7.10 -15.98
CA ARG A 361 -18.41 -5.89 -15.14
C ARG A 361 -17.11 -5.13 -15.39
N LYS A 362 -17.20 -3.84 -15.76
CA LYS A 362 -16.03 -2.97 -15.92
C LYS A 362 -15.43 -2.63 -14.56
N ILE A 363 -14.10 -2.67 -14.49
CA ILE A 363 -13.31 -2.11 -13.39
C ILE A 363 -12.95 -0.69 -13.83
N VAL A 364 -13.41 0.31 -13.09
CA VAL A 364 -13.23 1.73 -13.42
C VAL A 364 -11.89 2.21 -12.87
N ASN A 365 -11.65 1.92 -11.58
CA ASN A 365 -10.42 2.31 -10.92
C ASN A 365 -9.60 1.05 -10.65
N ARG A 366 -8.40 1.00 -11.24
CA ARG A 366 -7.40 -0.02 -10.88
C ARG A 366 -7.09 0.09 -9.40
N CYS A 367 -7.00 -1.04 -8.72
CA CYS A 367 -6.66 -1.07 -7.30
C CYS A 367 -5.97 -2.38 -6.94
N ASP A 368 -4.64 -2.34 -6.85
CA ASP A 368 -3.81 -3.47 -6.40
C ASP A 368 -4.15 -3.88 -4.96
N ASP A 369 -3.87 -5.12 -4.59
CA ASP A 369 -4.00 -5.57 -3.22
C ASP A 369 -3.03 -4.83 -2.29
N SER A 370 -3.54 -4.35 -1.16
CA SER A 370 -2.70 -3.80 -0.09
C SER A 370 -1.86 -4.88 0.56
N VAL A 371 -0.67 -4.50 1.04
CA VAL A 371 0.28 -5.43 1.67
C VAL A 371 0.69 -4.88 3.03
N LEU A 372 0.61 -5.73 4.05
CA LEU A 372 0.98 -5.44 5.43
C LEU A 372 2.08 -6.38 5.90
N LYS A 373 2.91 -5.90 6.83
CA LYS A 373 3.92 -6.69 7.55
C LYS A 373 3.89 -6.30 9.03
N GLU A 374 4.02 -7.27 9.91
CA GLU A 374 4.14 -7.01 11.35
C GLU A 374 5.58 -6.64 11.71
N ILE A 375 5.74 -5.47 12.31
CA ILE A 375 7.00 -4.90 12.80
C ILE A 375 6.70 -4.14 14.11
N ASN A 376 7.52 -4.32 15.14
CA ASN A 376 7.38 -3.60 16.43
C ASN A 376 6.01 -3.81 17.12
N GLY A 377 5.38 -4.97 16.96
CA GLY A 377 4.05 -5.25 17.48
C GLY A 377 2.91 -4.55 16.72
N LYS A 378 3.18 -3.93 15.56
CA LYS A 378 2.21 -3.19 14.75
C LYS A 378 2.15 -3.71 13.32
N MET A 379 0.99 -3.56 12.69
CA MET A 379 0.79 -3.88 11.28
C MET A 379 1.14 -2.67 10.41
N GLU A 380 2.34 -2.67 9.83
CA GLU A 380 2.80 -1.60 8.95
C GLU A 380 2.42 -1.86 7.48
N LEU A 381 2.07 -0.81 6.74
CA LEU A 381 1.73 -0.88 5.32
C LEU A 381 3.00 -0.89 4.46
N LEU A 382 3.26 -2.01 3.77
CA LEU A 382 4.22 -2.01 2.67
C LEU A 382 3.63 -1.39 1.41
N ARG A 383 2.32 -1.54 1.23
CA ARG A 383 1.55 -1.00 0.11
C ARG A 383 0.14 -0.66 0.56
N ARG A 384 -0.24 0.60 0.36
CA ARG A 384 -1.59 1.12 0.64
C ARG A 384 -2.39 1.24 -0.67
N SER A 385 -3.40 0.39 -0.85
CA SER A 385 -4.21 0.32 -2.07
C SER A 385 -5.62 -0.23 -1.75
N ARG A 386 -6.03 -1.42 -2.23
CA ARG A 386 -7.38 -1.97 -2.02
C ARG A 386 -7.73 -2.07 -0.54
N GLY A 387 -8.95 -1.66 -0.19
CA GLY A 387 -9.42 -1.61 1.20
C GLY A 387 -9.00 -0.35 1.96
N PHE A 388 -8.12 0.49 1.39
CA PHE A 388 -7.67 1.75 2.00
C PHE A 388 -7.87 2.94 1.06
N ALA A 389 -7.50 2.85 -0.22
CA ALA A 389 -7.81 3.89 -1.18
C ALA A 389 -9.31 3.89 -1.52
N PRO A 390 -9.98 5.06 -1.62
CA PRO A 390 -9.47 6.43 -1.51
C PRO A 390 -9.79 7.06 -0.13
N GLU A 391 -9.94 6.27 0.92
CA GLU A 391 -10.14 6.76 2.29
C GLU A 391 -9.00 7.74 2.63
N PRO A 392 -9.27 8.97 3.06
CA PRO A 392 -8.24 9.94 3.38
C PRO A 392 -7.61 9.62 4.74
N VAL A 393 -6.39 10.08 4.93
CA VAL A 393 -5.79 10.20 6.26
C VAL A 393 -6.08 11.60 6.80
N GLU A 394 -6.61 11.65 8.01
CA GLU A 394 -6.85 12.89 8.75
C GLU A 394 -5.69 13.13 9.70
N VAL A 395 -5.13 14.33 9.65
CA VAL A 395 -4.05 14.79 10.52
C VAL A 395 -4.61 15.82 11.48
N ASN A 396 -4.18 15.83 12.74
CA ASN A 396 -4.67 16.77 13.72
C ASN A 396 -4.07 18.17 13.50
N TYR A 397 -4.89 19.08 12.95
CA TYR A 397 -4.49 20.45 12.64
C TYR A 397 -4.45 21.41 13.84
N GLY A 398 -4.69 20.94 15.07
CA GLY A 398 -4.38 21.75 16.26
C GLY A 398 -2.93 22.26 16.27
N THR A 399 -2.05 21.55 15.55
CA THR A 399 -0.60 21.77 15.47
C THR A 399 -0.12 22.31 14.12
N ILE A 400 -0.89 22.11 13.03
CA ILE A 400 -0.58 22.63 11.69
C ILE A 400 -1.65 23.66 11.30
N LYS A 401 -1.28 24.91 11.00
CA LYS A 401 -2.23 25.86 10.40
C LYS A 401 -2.43 25.52 8.93
N ASN A 402 -3.55 24.88 8.57
CA ASN A 402 -3.97 24.86 7.17
C ASN A 402 -4.72 26.14 6.84
N SER A 403 -4.30 26.83 5.78
CA SER A 403 -4.96 28.03 5.26
C SER A 403 -6.11 27.70 4.30
N ASN A 404 -6.76 26.53 4.45
CA ASN A 404 -7.75 25.97 3.51
C ASN A 404 -7.21 25.85 2.07
N LYS A 405 -5.94 25.44 1.91
CA LYS A 405 -5.34 25.23 0.58
C LYS A 405 -5.58 23.82 0.08
N ASN A 406 -5.87 23.71 -1.21
CA ASN A 406 -5.89 22.45 -1.94
C ASN A 406 -4.49 22.17 -2.50
N ILE A 407 -3.84 21.10 -2.02
CA ILE A 407 -2.44 20.78 -2.35
C ILE A 407 -2.39 19.48 -3.13
N LEU A 408 -1.75 19.47 -4.29
CA LEU A 408 -1.47 18.24 -5.04
C LEU A 408 0.00 17.85 -4.90
N ALA A 409 0.30 16.81 -4.14
CA ALA A 409 1.63 16.24 -4.03
C ALA A 409 1.77 15.00 -4.93
N LEU A 410 2.75 15.01 -5.83
CA LEU A 410 2.90 13.96 -6.86
C LEU A 410 3.80 12.79 -6.45
N GLY A 411 4.50 12.91 -5.31
CA GLY A 411 5.31 11.82 -4.77
C GLY A 411 6.59 11.52 -5.57
N PRO A 412 7.18 10.34 -5.33
CA PRO A 412 8.42 9.90 -5.96
C PRO A 412 8.15 9.12 -7.26
N GLU A 413 9.20 8.64 -7.91
CA GLU A 413 9.11 7.83 -9.12
C GLU A 413 8.86 6.33 -8.87
N LEU A 414 9.51 5.75 -7.86
CA LEU A 414 9.33 4.35 -7.47
C LEU A 414 8.19 4.23 -6.46
N ASN A 415 7.46 3.10 -6.51
CA ASN A 415 6.31 2.84 -5.63
C ASN A 415 5.36 4.03 -5.47
N SER A 416 5.16 4.77 -6.56
CA SER A 416 4.55 6.09 -6.59
C SER A 416 3.11 6.04 -6.09
N VAL A 417 2.75 7.07 -5.35
CA VAL A 417 1.41 7.39 -4.83
C VAL A 417 1.31 8.91 -4.86
N ALA A 418 0.24 9.47 -5.41
CA ALA A 418 -0.05 10.90 -5.31
C ALA A 418 -0.98 11.18 -4.12
N CYS A 419 -0.93 12.40 -3.60
CA CYS A 419 -1.76 12.86 -2.49
C CYS A 419 -2.43 14.19 -2.84
N LEU A 420 -3.73 14.26 -2.63
CA LEU A 420 -4.51 15.49 -2.71
C LEU A 420 -4.96 15.88 -1.31
N VAL A 421 -4.55 17.06 -0.85
CA VAL A 421 -5.04 17.65 0.41
C VAL A 421 -6.24 18.54 0.10
N LYS A 422 -7.35 18.30 0.79
CA LYS A 422 -8.54 19.16 0.77
C LYS A 422 -9.16 19.14 2.15
N ASN A 423 -9.48 20.31 2.71
CA ASN A 423 -10.17 20.47 4.01
C ASN A 423 -9.63 19.51 5.07
N ASN A 424 -8.31 19.52 5.29
CA ASN A 424 -7.64 18.74 6.32
C ASN A 424 -7.65 17.21 6.13
N LYS A 425 -7.98 16.75 4.92
CA LYS A 425 -7.97 15.35 4.53
C LYS A 425 -6.92 15.11 3.45
N PHE A 426 -6.06 14.13 3.68
CA PHE A 426 -5.02 13.70 2.75
C PHE A 426 -5.54 12.50 1.98
N TYR A 427 -6.06 12.74 0.78
CA TYR A 427 -6.54 11.70 -0.10
C TYR A 427 -5.35 11.14 -0.88
N LEU A 428 -4.89 9.94 -0.51
CA LEU A 428 -3.87 9.24 -1.28
C LEU A 428 -4.52 8.44 -2.41
N THR A 429 -3.87 8.41 -3.58
CA THR A 429 -4.21 7.44 -4.62
C THR A 429 -3.95 6.01 -4.12
N GLN A 430 -4.48 5.04 -4.84
CA GLN A 430 -3.98 3.68 -4.79
C GLN A 430 -2.51 3.59 -5.23
N TYR A 431 -1.89 2.41 -5.08
CA TYR A 431 -0.55 2.14 -5.59
C TYR A 431 -0.48 2.35 -7.12
N ILE A 432 0.45 3.20 -7.56
CA ILE A 432 0.69 3.47 -8.98
C ILE A 432 1.83 2.61 -9.52
N GLY A 433 2.94 2.52 -8.78
CA GLY A 433 4.10 1.71 -9.15
C GLY A 433 5.29 2.55 -9.62
N ASN A 434 6.05 2.05 -10.60
CA ASN A 434 7.24 2.72 -11.11
C ASN A 434 6.92 3.63 -12.31
N THR A 435 6.85 4.95 -12.08
CA THR A 435 6.55 5.93 -13.13
C THR A 435 7.69 6.16 -14.12
N GLY A 436 8.85 5.51 -13.94
CA GLY A 436 9.89 5.42 -14.98
C GLY A 436 9.43 4.64 -16.22
N LYS A 437 8.31 3.91 -16.13
CA LYS A 437 7.62 3.29 -17.28
C LYS A 437 6.51 4.20 -17.79
N TYR A 438 6.41 4.34 -19.10
CA TYR A 438 5.44 5.25 -19.75
C TYR A 438 3.99 4.92 -19.40
N GLU A 439 3.62 3.64 -19.39
CA GLU A 439 2.27 3.19 -19.06
C GLU A 439 1.91 3.49 -17.61
N THR A 440 2.87 3.31 -16.69
CA THR A 440 2.69 3.64 -15.27
C THR A 440 2.64 5.14 -15.04
N PHE A 441 3.40 5.92 -15.82
CA PHE A 441 3.32 7.37 -15.81
C PHE A 441 1.95 7.89 -16.27
N ASN A 442 1.39 7.34 -17.35
CA ASN A 442 0.04 7.70 -17.79
C ASN A 442 -1.00 7.30 -16.72
N TYR A 443 -0.81 6.16 -16.08
CA TYR A 443 -1.67 5.76 -14.97
C TYR A 443 -1.61 6.74 -13.79
N LEU A 444 -0.45 7.31 -13.46
CA LEU A 444 -0.36 8.40 -12.46
C LEU A 444 -1.26 9.57 -12.86
N LYS A 445 -1.19 10.01 -14.13
CA LYS A 445 -2.01 11.13 -14.64
C LYS A 445 -3.51 10.83 -14.51
N GLU A 446 -3.94 9.65 -14.96
CA GLU A 446 -5.33 9.19 -14.86
C GLU A 446 -5.80 9.11 -13.40
N ALA A 447 -4.96 8.59 -12.49
CA ALA A 447 -5.30 8.47 -11.08
C ALA A 447 -5.44 9.83 -10.40
N VAL A 448 -4.57 10.80 -10.71
CA VAL A 448 -4.65 12.17 -10.21
C VAL A 448 -5.91 12.87 -10.71
N GLU A 449 -6.21 12.77 -12.01
CA GLU A 449 -7.42 13.35 -12.60
C GLU A 449 -8.69 12.78 -11.95
N ASN A 450 -8.72 11.45 -11.77
CA ASN A 450 -9.82 10.79 -11.10
C ASN A 450 -9.93 11.23 -9.63
N LEU A 451 -8.82 11.33 -8.90
CA LEU A 451 -8.82 11.76 -7.50
C LEU A 451 -9.39 13.19 -7.34
N ILE A 452 -9.00 14.11 -8.22
CA ILE A 452 -9.54 15.48 -8.27
C ILE A 452 -11.04 15.46 -8.53
N LYS A 453 -11.49 14.67 -9.52
CA LYS A 453 -12.90 14.53 -9.88
C LYS A 453 -13.74 13.98 -8.73
N ILE A 454 -13.33 12.88 -8.12
CA ILE A 454 -14.12 12.17 -7.11
C ILE A 454 -14.13 12.90 -5.75
N THR A 455 -13.15 13.76 -5.49
CA THR A 455 -13.13 14.65 -4.32
C THR A 455 -13.82 15.99 -4.58
N ASN A 456 -14.36 16.21 -5.79
CA ASN A 456 -15.00 17.45 -6.22
C ASN A 456 -14.10 18.67 -5.95
N THR A 457 -12.84 18.60 -6.38
CA THR A 457 -11.85 19.64 -6.16
C THR A 457 -11.70 20.49 -7.43
N ASN A 458 -12.28 21.70 -7.45
CA ASN A 458 -12.27 22.51 -8.68
C ASN A 458 -11.01 23.36 -8.83
N LYS A 459 -10.25 23.56 -7.75
CA LYS A 459 -9.04 24.38 -7.75
C LYS A 459 -7.93 23.68 -6.96
N ILE A 460 -6.73 23.70 -7.52
CA ILE A 460 -5.47 23.34 -6.85
C ILE A 460 -4.68 24.63 -6.62
N ASP A 461 -4.31 24.89 -5.37
CA ASP A 461 -3.60 26.13 -4.99
C ASP A 461 -2.09 26.00 -5.15
N THR A 462 -1.56 24.78 -5.05
CA THR A 462 -0.13 24.51 -5.22
C THR A 462 0.10 23.04 -5.58
N ILE A 463 1.19 22.79 -6.27
CA ILE A 463 1.68 21.44 -6.55
C ILE A 463 3.00 21.23 -5.77
N VAL A 464 3.19 20.03 -5.23
CA VAL A 464 4.42 19.64 -4.54
C VAL A 464 5.00 18.40 -5.21
N CYS A 465 6.32 18.35 -5.35
CA CYS A 465 7.01 17.19 -5.91
C CYS A 465 8.39 16.98 -5.25
N ASP A 466 9.03 15.88 -5.63
CA ASP A 466 10.37 15.55 -5.14
C ASP A 466 11.41 16.56 -5.67
N LEU A 467 12.52 16.70 -4.95
CA LEU A 467 13.66 17.52 -5.36
C LEU A 467 14.34 16.96 -6.61
N HIS A 468 14.26 15.63 -6.85
CA HIS A 468 14.91 15.00 -7.99
C HIS A 468 14.42 15.59 -9.32
N PRO A 469 15.32 16.21 -10.13
CA PRO A 469 14.91 17.00 -11.29
C PRO A 469 14.37 16.16 -12.45
N SER A 470 14.78 14.89 -12.54
CA SER A 470 14.48 14.01 -13.68
C SER A 470 13.38 12.98 -13.42
N PHE A 471 12.73 12.99 -12.25
CA PHE A 471 11.60 12.08 -12.03
C PHE A 471 10.43 12.45 -12.92
N ASN A 472 9.74 11.46 -13.47
CA ASN A 472 8.55 11.71 -14.28
C ASN A 472 7.44 12.40 -13.46
N SER A 473 7.34 12.15 -12.14
CA SER A 473 6.43 12.88 -11.25
C SER A 473 6.81 14.37 -11.13
N THR A 474 8.10 14.71 -11.02
CA THR A 474 8.60 16.09 -11.02
C THR A 474 8.36 16.80 -12.35
N ILE A 475 8.57 16.11 -13.47
CA ILE A 475 8.28 16.65 -14.81
C ILE A 475 6.78 16.96 -14.93
N PHE A 476 5.92 16.02 -14.50
CA PHE A 476 4.47 16.24 -14.51
C PHE A 476 4.03 17.38 -13.59
N ALA A 477 4.69 17.57 -12.44
CA ALA A 477 4.44 18.71 -11.55
C ALA A 477 4.64 20.04 -12.28
N LYS A 478 5.77 20.16 -13.00
CA LYS A 478 6.13 21.35 -13.77
C LYS A 478 5.17 21.56 -14.94
N GLU A 479 4.83 20.51 -15.68
CA GLU A 479 3.84 20.56 -16.78
C GLU A 479 2.50 21.11 -16.28
N LEU A 480 1.99 20.60 -15.15
CA LEU A 480 0.74 21.08 -14.56
C LEU A 480 0.85 22.51 -14.05
N GLY A 481 1.97 22.86 -13.41
CA GLY A 481 2.23 24.20 -12.89
C GLY A 481 2.24 25.25 -14.01
N GLU A 482 2.92 24.97 -15.11
CA GLU A 482 2.97 25.84 -16.29
C GLU A 482 1.61 25.92 -16.99
N LYS A 483 0.95 24.78 -17.21
CA LYS A 483 -0.33 24.72 -17.94
C LYS A 483 -1.44 25.49 -17.24
N TYR A 484 -1.50 25.44 -15.91
CA TYR A 484 -2.60 26.03 -15.13
C TYR A 484 -2.20 27.27 -14.31
N GLY A 485 -0.93 27.70 -14.40
CA GLY A 485 -0.42 28.83 -13.62
C GLY A 485 -0.38 28.57 -12.11
N ILE A 486 -0.12 27.31 -11.71
CA ILE A 486 -0.10 26.87 -10.31
C ILE A 486 1.35 26.83 -9.82
N PRO A 487 1.67 27.37 -8.63
CA PRO A 487 3.02 27.29 -8.09
C PRO A 487 3.44 25.84 -7.82
N VAL A 488 4.70 25.52 -8.13
CA VAL A 488 5.31 24.20 -7.87
C VAL A 488 6.38 24.36 -6.80
N THR A 489 6.27 23.59 -5.72
CA THR A 489 7.26 23.54 -4.64
C THR A 489 7.95 22.18 -4.64
N GLN A 490 9.26 22.16 -4.49
CA GLN A 490 10.02 20.92 -4.33
C GLN A 490 10.37 20.70 -2.86
N ILE A 491 10.28 19.45 -2.40
CA ILE A 491 10.70 19.04 -1.05
C ILE A 491 11.66 17.86 -1.19
N GLN A 492 12.70 17.85 -0.36
CA GLN A 492 13.70 16.82 -0.38
C GLN A 492 13.09 15.46 0.04
N HIS A 493 13.61 14.39 -0.56
CA HIS A 493 13.06 13.05 -0.44
C HIS A 493 13.01 12.52 1.02
N HIS A 494 14.11 12.60 1.75
CA HIS A 494 14.19 12.11 3.13
C HIS A 494 13.53 13.05 4.14
N GLU A 495 13.54 14.35 3.87
CA GLU A 495 12.69 15.31 4.59
C GLU A 495 11.21 14.92 4.45
N SER A 496 10.78 14.53 3.25
CA SER A 496 9.42 14.03 3.01
C SER A 496 9.13 12.75 3.80
N HIS A 497 10.08 11.81 3.91
CA HIS A 497 9.92 10.66 4.82
C HIS A 497 9.73 11.09 6.28
N CYS A 498 10.52 12.06 6.77
CA CYS A 498 10.39 12.57 8.14
C CYS A 498 9.02 13.24 8.36
N TYR A 499 8.59 14.11 7.45
CA TYR A 499 7.28 14.76 7.51
C TYR A 499 6.13 13.74 7.40
N SER A 500 6.31 12.67 6.63
CA SER A 500 5.34 11.57 6.55
C SER A 500 5.18 10.90 7.91
N LEU A 501 6.28 10.58 8.59
CA LEU A 501 6.24 9.98 9.93
C LEU A 501 5.58 10.89 10.97
N MET A 502 5.91 12.19 10.95
CA MET A 502 5.30 13.18 11.83
C MET A 502 3.78 13.30 11.58
N GLY A 503 3.37 13.37 10.31
CA GLY A 503 1.97 13.41 9.94
C GLY A 503 1.21 12.13 10.29
N ASP A 504 1.83 10.96 10.16
CA ASP A 504 1.18 9.69 10.48
C ASP A 504 1.09 9.44 11.99
N SER A 505 2.05 9.95 12.77
CA SER A 505 2.01 9.86 14.24
C SER A 505 1.25 10.99 14.93
N ASP A 506 0.84 12.03 14.18
CA ASP A 506 0.27 13.28 14.72
C ASP A 506 1.18 13.98 15.76
N ILE A 507 2.50 13.76 15.65
CA ILE A 507 3.53 14.32 16.54
C ILE A 507 4.39 15.29 15.74
N PHE A 508 4.29 16.58 16.09
CA PHE A 508 4.97 17.69 15.42
C PHE A 508 5.95 18.43 16.33
N GLU A 509 6.17 17.91 17.54
CA GLU A 509 7.21 18.35 18.44
C GLU A 509 8.61 18.13 17.84
N ASN A 510 9.60 18.82 18.40
CA ASN A 510 11.00 18.60 18.05
C ASN A 510 11.34 17.10 18.22
N ASN A 511 11.92 16.51 17.19
CA ASN A 511 12.22 15.09 17.12
C ASN A 511 13.54 14.84 16.38
N VAL A 512 14.11 13.65 16.56
CA VAL A 512 15.23 13.15 15.76
C VAL A 512 14.74 11.97 14.93
N THR A 513 14.93 11.97 13.62
CA THR A 513 14.44 10.90 12.75
C THR A 513 15.60 10.20 12.04
N ILE A 514 15.61 8.87 12.13
CA ILE A 514 16.49 7.99 11.35
C ILE A 514 15.79 7.67 10.03
N ALA A 515 16.31 8.20 8.92
CA ALA A 515 15.76 8.00 7.58
C ALA A 515 16.68 7.06 6.77
N ILE A 516 16.26 5.81 6.62
CA ILE A 516 17.04 4.74 5.97
C ILE A 516 16.36 4.24 4.70
N ASP A 517 17.05 4.35 3.57
CA ASP A 517 16.51 4.06 2.25
C ASP A 517 17.55 3.49 1.26
N GLY A 518 17.06 3.03 0.12
CA GLY A 518 17.85 2.65 -1.03
C GLY A 518 18.32 3.84 -1.86
N LEU A 519 17.47 4.83 -2.12
CA LEU A 519 17.84 5.98 -2.95
C LEU A 519 16.91 7.15 -2.62
N GLY A 520 17.51 8.30 -2.31
CA GLY A 520 16.80 9.58 -2.37
C GLY A 520 17.75 10.70 -2.74
N TYR A 521 17.25 11.69 -3.47
CA TYR A 521 18.06 12.80 -3.97
C TYR A 521 18.42 13.76 -2.82
N GLY A 522 19.71 13.91 -2.54
CA GLY A 522 20.23 14.80 -1.51
C GLY A 522 20.19 16.27 -1.91
N ASN A 523 20.23 17.17 -0.92
CA ASN A 523 20.31 18.61 -1.17
C ASN A 523 21.65 19.03 -1.84
N ASP A 524 22.66 18.16 -1.77
CA ASP A 524 23.96 18.29 -2.41
C ASP A 524 24.03 17.61 -3.80
N GLY A 525 22.92 17.05 -4.28
CA GLY A 525 22.84 16.29 -5.53
C GLY A 525 23.41 14.87 -5.46
N ASN A 526 23.85 14.41 -4.28
CA ASN A 526 24.30 13.03 -4.07
C ASN A 526 23.12 12.10 -3.71
N ILE A 527 23.40 10.79 -3.63
CA ILE A 527 22.38 9.78 -3.28
C ILE A 527 22.40 9.55 -1.76
N TRP A 528 21.34 9.94 -1.07
CA TRP A 528 21.19 9.68 0.36
C TRP A 528 20.39 8.39 0.62
N GLY A 529 20.41 7.93 1.87
CA GLY A 529 19.63 6.75 2.31
C GLY A 529 20.08 6.14 3.64
N GLY A 530 20.83 6.87 4.44
CA GLY A 530 21.30 6.41 5.75
C GLY A 530 21.55 7.61 6.64
N GLU A 531 20.50 8.42 6.81
CA GLU A 531 20.60 9.77 7.35
C GLU A 531 19.95 9.87 8.73
N ILE A 532 20.43 10.83 9.51
CA ILE A 532 19.82 11.23 10.78
C ILE A 532 19.49 12.70 10.66
N PHE A 533 18.22 13.02 10.91
CA PHE A 533 17.66 14.35 10.81
C PHE A 533 17.19 14.84 12.17
N LEU A 534 17.49 16.10 12.48
CA LEU A 534 16.94 16.83 13.60
C LEU A 534 15.81 17.72 13.07
N PHE A 535 14.58 17.48 13.49
CA PHE A 535 13.50 18.43 13.34
C PHE A 535 13.45 19.33 14.57
N LYS A 536 13.77 20.61 14.38
CA LYS A 536 13.77 21.59 15.47
C LYS A 536 13.28 22.94 14.97
N ASP A 537 12.38 23.55 15.73
CA ASP A 537 11.86 24.90 15.46
C ASP A 537 11.32 25.05 14.03
N GLY A 538 10.61 24.01 13.54
CA GLY A 538 10.00 23.99 12.21
C GLY A 538 10.96 23.68 11.05
N LYS A 539 12.22 23.29 11.33
CA LYS A 539 13.23 23.01 10.30
C LYS A 539 13.82 21.64 10.45
N ILE A 540 14.13 20.99 9.34
CA ILE A 540 14.90 19.76 9.30
C ILE A 540 16.38 20.09 9.02
N GLU A 541 17.27 19.55 9.84
CA GLU A 541 18.72 19.62 9.67
C GLU A 541 19.31 18.20 9.65
N ARG A 542 20.22 17.92 8.71
CA ARG A 542 20.97 16.65 8.66
C ARG A 542 22.08 16.66 9.72
N THR A 543 22.02 15.79 10.72
CA THR A 543 22.96 15.78 11.87
C THR A 543 23.92 14.59 11.89
N GLY A 544 23.67 13.56 11.09
CA GLY A 544 24.55 12.39 10.98
C GLY A 544 24.18 11.53 9.77
N HIS A 545 25.09 10.64 9.36
CA HIS A 545 24.85 9.77 8.22
C HIS A 545 25.80 8.55 8.16
N LEU A 546 25.54 7.61 7.26
CA LEU A 546 26.51 6.59 6.89
C LEU A 546 27.67 7.18 6.10
N GLU A 547 28.86 6.62 6.24
CA GLU A 547 30.03 7.02 5.45
C GLU A 547 29.74 7.05 3.93
N GLU A 548 30.20 8.10 3.25
CA GLU A 548 30.08 8.22 1.79
C GLU A 548 30.83 7.10 1.07
N GLN A 549 30.12 6.33 0.27
CA GLN A 549 30.64 5.31 -0.64
C GLN A 549 30.53 5.75 -2.10
N ILE A 550 31.37 5.18 -2.95
CA ILE A 550 31.34 5.43 -4.40
C ILE A 550 30.47 4.37 -5.08
N GLN A 551 29.57 4.79 -5.97
CA GLN A 551 28.64 3.94 -6.70
C GLN A 551 29.03 3.90 -8.19
N PRO A 552 29.80 2.88 -8.64
CA PRO A 552 30.32 2.84 -10.00
C PRO A 552 29.25 2.42 -11.02
N GLY A 553 28.93 3.35 -11.93
CA GLY A 553 27.90 3.17 -12.97
C GLY A 553 26.48 3.51 -12.53
N ALA A 554 26.31 4.32 -11.47
CA ALA A 554 25.01 4.78 -10.98
C ALA A 554 24.01 3.62 -10.80
N ASP A 555 22.89 3.59 -11.54
CA ASP A 555 21.85 2.56 -11.45
C ASP A 555 22.37 1.14 -11.64
N LEU A 556 23.45 0.95 -12.41
CA LEU A 556 24.07 -0.36 -12.58
C LEU A 556 24.56 -0.95 -11.27
N ALA A 557 25.03 -0.14 -10.32
CA ALA A 557 25.48 -0.63 -9.03
C ALA A 557 24.30 -1.01 -8.11
N SER A 558 23.14 -0.38 -8.29
CA SER A 558 21.89 -0.83 -7.64
C SER A 558 21.35 -2.11 -8.28
N LYS A 559 21.55 -2.30 -9.59
CA LYS A 559 21.17 -3.53 -10.31
C LYS A 559 22.12 -4.68 -10.02
N TYR A 560 23.42 -4.42 -9.91
CA TYR A 560 24.46 -5.42 -9.70
C TYR A 560 25.22 -5.14 -8.39
N PRO A 561 24.72 -5.60 -7.22
CA PRO A 561 25.31 -5.36 -5.91
C PRO A 561 26.81 -5.60 -5.77
N LEU A 562 27.36 -6.55 -6.55
CA LEU A 562 28.79 -6.85 -6.55
C LEU A 562 29.67 -5.64 -6.97
N ARG A 563 29.11 -4.68 -7.71
CA ARG A 563 29.76 -3.39 -8.02
C ARG A 563 29.95 -2.52 -6.78
N MET A 564 28.96 -2.48 -5.89
CA MET A 564 29.07 -1.74 -4.62
C MET A 564 30.10 -2.40 -3.72
N LEU A 565 30.07 -3.74 -3.59
CA LEU A 565 31.08 -4.46 -2.81
C LEU A 565 32.50 -4.16 -3.33
N ALA A 566 32.72 -4.24 -4.65
CA ALA A 566 34.01 -3.93 -5.26
C ALA A 566 34.48 -2.49 -4.92
N SER A 567 33.56 -1.53 -4.90
CA SER A 567 33.86 -0.15 -4.56
C SER A 567 34.29 0.04 -3.10
N VAL A 568 33.57 -0.57 -2.15
CA VAL A 568 33.92 -0.47 -0.72
C VAL A 568 35.27 -1.14 -0.45
N LEU A 569 35.51 -2.31 -1.05
CA LEU A 569 36.80 -3.00 -0.92
C LEU A 569 37.95 -2.21 -1.55
N HIS A 570 37.69 -1.47 -2.64
CA HIS A 570 38.67 -0.59 -3.26
C HIS A 570 39.06 0.56 -2.33
N LYS A 571 38.05 1.20 -1.70
CA LYS A 571 38.26 2.25 -0.70
C LYS A 571 39.05 1.75 0.51
N ALA A 572 38.86 0.50 0.91
CA ALA A 572 39.63 -0.17 1.97
C ALA A 572 41.07 -0.54 1.56
N ASN A 573 41.52 -0.23 0.33
CA ASN A 573 42.84 -0.60 -0.21
C ASN A 573 43.12 -2.13 -0.21
N LEU A 574 42.08 -2.95 -0.38
CA LEU A 574 42.21 -4.41 -0.49
C LEU A 574 42.43 -4.86 -1.94
N ASN A 575 42.89 -6.10 -2.13
CA ASN A 575 43.06 -6.70 -3.47
C ASN A 575 41.71 -7.06 -4.10
N VAL A 576 40.96 -6.05 -4.54
CA VAL A 576 39.61 -6.19 -5.12
C VAL A 576 39.60 -7.14 -6.31
N SER A 577 40.66 -7.14 -7.14
CA SER A 577 40.74 -8.00 -8.31
C SER A 577 40.69 -9.47 -7.94
N GLU A 578 41.44 -9.88 -6.92
CA GLU A 578 41.48 -11.27 -6.44
C GLU A 578 40.16 -11.66 -5.75
N ILE A 579 39.66 -10.81 -4.84
CA ILE A 579 38.43 -11.09 -4.08
C ILE A 579 37.23 -11.20 -5.02
N ILE A 580 37.04 -10.24 -5.93
CA ILE A 580 35.86 -10.20 -6.81
C ILE A 580 35.92 -11.31 -7.87
N LYS A 581 37.12 -11.68 -8.36
CA LYS A 581 37.28 -12.84 -9.25
C LYS A 581 36.82 -14.15 -8.59
N GLY A 582 36.95 -14.28 -7.28
CA GLY A 582 36.51 -15.46 -6.52
C GLY A 582 35.03 -15.79 -6.68
N TYR A 583 34.17 -14.79 -6.95
CA TYR A 583 32.74 -14.99 -7.17
C TYR A 583 32.37 -15.48 -8.58
N ASN A 584 33.32 -15.44 -9.53
CA ASN A 584 33.14 -15.87 -10.91
C ASN A 584 31.89 -15.31 -11.62
N TYR A 585 31.52 -14.06 -11.30
CA TYR A 585 30.33 -13.40 -11.85
C TYR A 585 30.67 -12.40 -12.97
N PHE A 586 31.70 -11.58 -12.80
CA PHE A 586 32.16 -10.64 -13.83
C PHE A 586 33.25 -11.26 -14.69
N SER A 587 33.25 -10.95 -15.99
CA SER A 587 34.39 -11.19 -16.86
C SER A 587 35.60 -10.34 -16.45
N GLU A 588 36.82 -10.76 -16.82
CA GLU A 588 38.03 -9.98 -16.54
C GLU A 588 37.99 -8.57 -17.13
N LYS A 589 37.33 -8.41 -18.28
CA LYS A 589 37.15 -7.11 -18.94
C LYS A 589 36.23 -6.20 -18.13
N GLU A 590 35.11 -6.72 -17.65
CA GLU A 590 34.17 -5.94 -16.81
C GLU A 590 34.81 -5.51 -15.50
N LEU A 591 35.53 -6.41 -14.83
CA LEU A 591 36.22 -6.09 -13.58
C LEU A 591 37.28 -5.00 -13.78
N LYS A 592 38.09 -5.08 -14.84
CA LYS A 592 39.06 -4.03 -15.19
C LYS A 592 38.39 -2.69 -15.45
N LEU A 593 37.22 -2.68 -16.11
CA LEU A 593 36.46 -1.45 -16.36
C LEU A 593 35.92 -0.86 -15.05
N ILE A 594 35.39 -1.67 -14.14
CA ILE A 594 34.90 -1.20 -12.83
C ILE A 594 36.04 -0.58 -12.03
N LEU A 595 37.19 -1.26 -11.94
CA LEU A 595 38.36 -0.72 -11.23
C LEU A 595 38.86 0.58 -11.87
N PHE A 596 38.89 0.65 -13.20
CA PHE A 596 39.23 1.88 -13.92
C PHE A 596 38.25 3.04 -13.63
N GLN A 597 36.94 2.76 -13.55
CA GLN A 597 35.94 3.76 -13.17
C GLN A 597 36.20 4.32 -11.77
N LEU A 598 36.54 3.46 -10.81
CA LEU A 598 36.85 3.84 -9.44
C LEU A 598 38.15 4.65 -9.36
N GLU A 599 39.23 4.19 -10.00
CA GLU A 599 40.53 4.88 -10.00
C GLU A 599 40.49 6.27 -10.66
N LYS A 600 39.67 6.42 -11.71
CA LYS A 600 39.56 7.67 -12.46
C LYS A 600 38.37 8.55 -12.08
N ASN A 601 37.52 8.09 -11.16
CA ASN A 601 36.26 8.75 -10.80
C ASN A 601 35.37 9.08 -12.03
N ILE A 602 35.26 8.14 -12.97
CA ILE A 602 34.46 8.32 -14.20
C ILE A 602 33.13 7.59 -14.09
N ASN A 603 32.02 8.31 -14.31
CA ASN A 603 30.65 7.78 -14.19
C ASN A 603 30.40 7.10 -12.84
N VAL A 604 30.82 7.77 -11.77
CA VAL A 604 30.60 7.36 -10.39
C VAL A 604 29.78 8.41 -9.66
N SER A 605 28.94 7.97 -8.73
CA SER A 605 28.16 8.85 -7.85
C SER A 605 28.50 8.56 -6.40
N LYS A 606 28.36 9.53 -5.51
CA LYS A 606 28.50 9.29 -4.07
C LYS A 606 27.16 8.84 -3.48
N THR A 607 27.22 7.93 -2.52
CA THR A 607 26.05 7.47 -1.79
C THR A 607 26.30 7.24 -0.30
N THR A 608 25.30 7.54 0.52
CA THR A 608 25.23 7.20 1.95
C THR A 608 24.09 6.20 2.23
N SER A 609 23.65 5.47 1.20
CA SER A 609 22.49 4.58 1.29
C SER A 609 22.75 3.33 2.15
N THR A 610 21.84 3.11 3.11
CA THR A 610 21.77 1.89 3.92
C THR A 610 21.47 0.69 3.05
N GLY A 611 20.55 0.83 2.09
CA GLY A 611 20.26 -0.22 1.11
C GLY A 611 21.50 -0.67 0.33
N ARG A 612 22.37 0.26 -0.09
CA ARG A 612 23.60 -0.10 -0.82
C ARG A 612 24.62 -0.83 0.06
N ILE A 613 24.70 -0.54 1.35
CA ILE A 613 25.55 -1.29 2.29
C ILE A 613 25.03 -2.72 2.48
N LEU A 614 23.71 -2.89 2.66
CA LEU A 614 23.08 -4.21 2.74
C LEU A 614 23.24 -5.00 1.44
N ASP A 615 23.11 -4.34 0.29
CA ASP A 615 23.33 -4.95 -1.03
C ASP A 615 24.78 -5.47 -1.16
N SER A 616 25.78 -4.71 -0.70
CA SER A 616 27.19 -5.16 -0.67
C SER A 616 27.38 -6.44 0.16
N ILE A 617 26.74 -6.55 1.33
CA ILE A 617 26.82 -7.76 2.14
C ILE A 617 26.06 -8.92 1.48
N SER A 618 24.92 -8.66 0.86
CA SER A 618 24.17 -9.67 0.08
C SER A 618 25.02 -10.25 -1.05
N ALA A 619 25.83 -9.42 -1.73
CA ALA A 619 26.81 -9.88 -2.69
C ALA A 619 27.96 -10.64 -2.01
N LEU A 620 28.51 -10.12 -0.91
CA LEU A 620 29.64 -10.72 -0.18
C LEU A 620 29.37 -12.18 0.19
N VAL A 621 28.16 -12.48 0.67
CA VAL A 621 27.75 -13.84 1.06
C VAL A 621 27.15 -14.66 -0.09
N SER A 622 27.31 -14.20 -1.34
CA SER A 622 26.81 -14.86 -2.56
C SER A 622 25.29 -15.07 -2.61
N LEU A 623 24.53 -14.20 -1.96
CA LEU A 623 23.08 -14.30 -1.91
C LEU A 623 22.43 -13.68 -3.16
N CYS A 624 22.87 -12.47 -3.55
CA CYS A 624 22.31 -11.75 -4.69
C CYS A 624 23.38 -10.94 -5.42
N PHE A 625 23.63 -11.29 -6.69
CA PHE A 625 24.53 -10.55 -7.59
C PHE A 625 23.81 -9.69 -8.61
N GLU A 626 22.53 -9.97 -8.87
CA GLU A 626 21.66 -9.17 -9.72
C GLU A 626 20.31 -9.00 -9.05
N ARG A 627 19.88 -7.74 -8.92
CA ARG A 627 18.57 -7.34 -8.43
C ARG A 627 17.55 -7.46 -9.56
N THR A 628 16.48 -8.19 -9.30
CA THR A 628 15.38 -8.46 -10.25
C THR A 628 14.08 -7.78 -9.85
N TYR A 629 13.97 -7.30 -8.61
CA TYR A 629 12.88 -6.46 -8.13
C TYR A 629 13.37 -5.47 -7.06
N ASP A 630 12.51 -4.54 -6.67
CA ASP A 630 12.86 -3.50 -5.71
C ASP A 630 13.25 -4.08 -4.33
N GLY A 631 14.37 -3.60 -3.78
CA GLY A 631 14.90 -4.06 -2.48
C GLY A 631 15.41 -5.51 -2.39
N GLU A 632 15.43 -6.29 -3.49
CA GLU A 632 15.72 -7.74 -3.45
C GLU A 632 16.94 -8.14 -2.58
N PRO A 633 18.14 -7.56 -2.75
CA PRO A 633 19.32 -8.06 -2.06
C PRO A 633 19.19 -7.86 -0.54
N SER A 634 18.66 -6.70 -0.13
CA SER A 634 18.39 -6.34 1.27
C SER A 634 17.29 -7.21 1.90
N ILE A 635 16.17 -7.44 1.20
CA ILE A 635 15.06 -8.28 1.68
C ILE A 635 15.51 -9.74 1.88
N ARG A 636 16.30 -10.27 0.93
CA ARG A 636 16.83 -11.63 1.04
C ARG A 636 17.85 -11.74 2.17
N LEU A 637 18.67 -10.71 2.37
CA LEU A 637 19.66 -10.69 3.45
C LEU A 637 18.98 -10.67 4.83
N GLU A 638 17.85 -9.97 4.98
CA GLU A 638 17.02 -10.00 6.19
C GLU A 638 16.52 -11.43 6.49
N ALA A 639 16.05 -12.15 5.46
CA ALA A 639 15.61 -13.54 5.61
C ALA A 639 16.75 -14.47 6.04
N LEU A 640 17.97 -14.24 5.52
CA LEU A 640 19.17 -14.98 5.91
C LEU A 640 19.59 -14.66 7.36
N ALA A 641 19.59 -13.38 7.73
CA ALA A 641 19.91 -12.93 9.08
C ALA A 641 18.95 -13.52 10.13
N ASN A 642 17.66 -13.63 9.80
CA ASN A 642 16.64 -14.25 10.65
C ASN A 642 16.88 -15.76 10.91
N ALA A 643 17.67 -16.44 10.07
CA ALA A 643 18.03 -17.84 10.27
C ALA A 643 19.19 -18.03 11.27
N TYR A 644 19.80 -16.95 11.75
CA TYR A 644 20.84 -17.02 12.77
C TYR A 644 20.26 -17.50 14.10
N ASN A 645 20.83 -18.59 14.64
CA ASN A 645 20.39 -19.23 15.88
C ASN A 645 21.45 -19.19 17.01
N GLY A 646 22.47 -18.35 16.87
CA GLY A 646 23.49 -18.15 17.90
C GLY A 646 23.08 -17.14 18.97
N LYS A 647 24.00 -16.81 19.88
CA LYS A 647 23.72 -15.89 20.99
C LYS A 647 23.81 -14.44 20.51
N ILE A 648 22.75 -13.67 20.75
CA ILE A 648 22.70 -12.24 20.42
C ILE A 648 23.83 -11.48 21.11
N SER A 649 24.15 -11.81 22.37
CA SER A 649 25.23 -11.15 23.13
C SER A 649 26.61 -11.28 22.46
N GLU A 650 26.88 -12.37 21.74
CA GLU A 650 28.14 -12.53 20.99
C GLU A 650 28.23 -11.56 19.82
N ILE A 651 27.09 -11.26 19.19
CA ILE A 651 26.99 -10.27 18.11
C ILE A 651 27.11 -8.87 18.66
N GLU A 652 26.47 -8.57 19.79
CA GLU A 652 26.55 -7.26 20.43
C GLU A 652 28.01 -6.90 20.77
N THR A 653 28.76 -7.82 21.37
CA THR A 653 30.20 -7.63 21.64
C THR A 653 30.99 -7.41 20.34
N LEU A 654 30.72 -8.22 19.31
CA LEU A 654 31.39 -8.08 18.02
C LEU A 654 31.12 -6.72 17.36
N VAL A 655 29.90 -6.21 17.50
CA VAL A 655 29.50 -4.88 17.02
C VAL A 655 30.20 -3.78 17.82
N GLU A 656 30.22 -3.86 19.14
CA GLU A 656 30.93 -2.89 20.00
C GLU A 656 32.42 -2.78 19.63
N ASP A 657 33.07 -3.90 19.35
CA ASP A 657 34.50 -3.93 18.96
C ASP A 657 34.77 -3.39 17.54
N SER A 658 33.76 -3.43 16.66
CA SER A 658 33.93 -3.15 15.22
C SER A 658 33.34 -1.82 14.77
N LEU A 659 32.32 -1.31 15.49
CA LEU A 659 31.57 -0.11 15.13
C LEU A 659 32.38 1.15 15.46
N LYS A 660 32.73 1.91 14.43
CA LYS A 660 33.41 3.20 14.56
C LYS A 660 32.48 4.32 14.10
N ILE A 661 32.37 5.34 14.93
CA ILE A 661 31.59 6.55 14.63
C ILE A 661 32.49 7.75 14.90
N GLU A 662 32.68 8.60 13.89
CA GLU A 662 33.43 9.85 14.00
C GLU A 662 32.60 10.98 13.41
N ASN A 663 32.44 12.09 14.14
CA ASN A 663 31.66 13.25 13.70
C ASN A 663 30.24 12.89 13.21
N ASN A 664 29.54 11.98 13.92
CA ASN A 664 28.23 11.45 13.53
C ASN A 664 28.22 10.73 12.17
N ILE A 665 29.36 10.18 11.74
CA ILE A 665 29.49 9.37 10.54
C ILE A 665 29.86 7.94 10.93
N ILE A 666 29.06 6.97 10.47
CA ILE A 666 29.32 5.54 10.71
C ILE A 666 30.29 5.01 9.65
N ASP A 667 31.43 4.47 10.07
CA ASP A 667 32.43 3.83 9.20
C ASP A 667 31.90 2.48 8.68
N THR A 668 31.21 2.53 7.55
CA THR A 668 30.64 1.34 6.90
C THR A 668 31.69 0.52 6.16
N THR A 669 32.81 1.13 5.78
CA THR A 669 33.95 0.43 5.15
C THR A 669 34.52 -0.61 6.11
N SER A 670 34.81 -0.22 7.35
CA SER A 670 35.31 -1.14 8.39
C SER A 670 34.34 -2.29 8.66
N LEU A 671 33.02 -2.04 8.66
CA LEU A 671 32.01 -3.09 8.86
C LEU A 671 31.97 -4.12 7.72
N ILE A 672 32.14 -3.68 6.47
CA ILE A 672 32.21 -4.57 5.31
C ILE A 672 33.51 -5.37 5.33
N VAL A 673 34.65 -4.75 5.65
CA VAL A 673 35.93 -5.45 5.83
C VAL A 673 35.82 -6.50 6.92
N LYS A 674 35.19 -6.17 8.05
CA LYS A 674 34.96 -7.13 9.13
C LYS A 674 34.12 -8.33 8.68
N SER A 675 33.08 -8.06 7.90
CA SER A 675 32.23 -9.11 7.33
C SER A 675 33.01 -10.03 6.39
N LEU A 676 33.95 -9.49 5.60
CA LEU A 676 34.86 -10.28 4.75
C LEU A 676 35.83 -11.12 5.59
N GLU A 677 36.39 -10.58 6.67
CA GLU A 677 37.22 -11.35 7.61
C GLU A 677 36.46 -12.53 8.21
N MET A 678 35.22 -12.30 8.65
CA MET A 678 34.34 -13.36 9.17
C MET A 678 34.13 -14.45 8.12
N LEU A 679 33.86 -14.07 6.87
CA LEU A 679 33.69 -15.01 5.76
C LEU A 679 34.96 -15.85 5.53
N ASN A 680 36.13 -15.20 5.50
CA ASN A 680 37.43 -15.87 5.33
C ASN A 680 37.77 -16.81 6.49
N ASN A 681 37.26 -16.52 7.69
CA ASN A 681 37.38 -17.37 8.87
C ASN A 681 36.33 -18.50 8.92
N ASN A 682 35.55 -18.70 7.85
CA ASN A 682 34.48 -19.70 7.74
C ASN A 682 33.36 -19.55 8.79
N GLU A 683 33.09 -18.32 9.23
CA GLU A 683 31.90 -18.04 10.03
C GLU A 683 30.63 -18.27 9.20
N LYS A 684 29.53 -18.63 9.88
CA LYS A 684 28.24 -18.86 9.23
C LYS A 684 27.75 -17.58 8.55
N ILE A 685 27.24 -17.68 7.32
CA ILE A 685 26.74 -16.52 6.56
C ILE A 685 25.53 -15.85 7.23
N GLU A 686 24.72 -16.61 7.97
CA GLU A 686 23.63 -16.09 8.80
C GLU A 686 24.16 -15.18 9.91
N LYS A 687 25.31 -15.54 10.51
CA LYS A 687 25.99 -14.73 11.53
C LYS A 687 26.50 -13.41 10.95
N ILE A 688 27.08 -13.45 9.74
CA ILE A 688 27.57 -12.26 9.03
C ILE A 688 26.40 -11.33 8.67
N ALA A 689 25.32 -11.91 8.13
CA ALA A 689 24.11 -11.16 7.82
C ALA A 689 23.52 -10.52 9.07
N TYR A 690 23.38 -11.27 10.17
CA TYR A 690 22.85 -10.72 11.41
C TYR A 690 23.76 -9.64 12.02
N PHE A 691 25.09 -9.82 11.99
CA PHE A 691 26.07 -8.84 12.43
C PHE A 691 25.89 -7.47 11.75
N ILE A 692 25.80 -7.42 10.41
CA ILE A 692 25.67 -6.12 9.74
C ILE A 692 24.34 -5.42 10.08
N HIS A 693 23.24 -6.17 10.25
CA HIS A 693 21.96 -5.58 10.62
C HIS A 693 22.03 -4.92 12.00
N ILE A 694 22.62 -5.61 12.99
CA ILE A 694 22.80 -5.06 14.34
C ILE A 694 23.79 -3.90 14.33
N ALA A 695 24.89 -3.98 13.58
CA ALA A 695 25.89 -2.91 13.51
C ALA A 695 25.30 -1.59 12.97
N LEU A 696 24.50 -1.66 11.90
CA LEU A 696 23.84 -0.49 11.32
C LEU A 696 22.77 0.07 12.27
N ALA A 697 21.93 -0.80 12.85
CA ALA A 697 20.90 -0.39 13.79
C ALA A 697 21.49 0.29 15.04
N ASP A 698 22.50 -0.32 15.66
CA ASP A 698 23.14 0.21 16.87
C ASP A 698 23.89 1.51 16.59
N GLY A 699 24.57 1.61 15.44
CA GLY A 699 25.28 2.83 15.04
C GLY A 699 24.35 4.01 14.77
N LEU A 700 23.26 3.79 14.02
CA LEU A 700 22.28 4.83 13.72
C LEU A 700 21.55 5.26 15.00
N SER A 701 21.15 4.30 15.84
CA SER A 701 20.52 4.56 17.14
C SER A 701 21.42 5.41 18.03
N LYS A 702 22.72 5.08 18.10
CA LYS A 702 23.67 5.80 18.95
C LYS A 702 23.74 7.28 18.58
N ILE A 703 23.90 7.61 17.31
CA ILE A 703 23.95 9.00 16.86
C ILE A 703 22.61 9.72 17.11
N ALA A 704 21.48 9.05 16.84
CA ALA A 704 20.16 9.65 17.05
C ALA A 704 19.89 9.94 18.54
N ILE A 705 20.21 8.99 19.42
CA ILE A 705 20.07 9.11 20.88
C ILE A 705 20.99 10.21 21.43
N GLU A 706 22.26 10.25 21.01
CA GLU A 706 23.19 11.30 21.42
C GLU A 706 22.72 12.68 20.96
N THR A 707 22.20 12.78 19.73
CA THR A 707 21.59 14.02 19.20
C THR A 707 20.39 14.45 20.02
N ALA A 708 19.46 13.52 20.30
CA ALA A 708 18.25 13.80 21.06
C ALA A 708 18.58 14.27 22.49
N LYS A 709 19.46 13.55 23.19
CA LYS A 709 19.92 13.90 24.55
C LYS A 709 20.59 15.28 24.59
N LYS A 710 21.45 15.59 23.61
CA LYS A 710 22.11 16.90 23.50
C LYS A 710 21.11 18.04 23.29
N GLN A 711 20.01 17.79 22.60
CA GLN A 711 18.98 18.79 22.28
C GLN A 711 17.81 18.82 23.30
N GLY A 712 17.77 17.89 24.26
CA GLY A 712 16.65 17.74 25.19
C GLY A 712 15.36 17.28 24.51
N ILE A 713 15.48 16.43 23.49
CA ILE A 713 14.37 15.88 22.69
C ILE A 713 14.04 14.47 23.19
N GLU A 714 12.75 14.17 23.33
CA GLU A 714 12.28 12.86 23.78
C GLU A 714 11.94 11.90 22.64
N TYR A 715 11.57 12.43 21.47
CA TYR A 715 11.04 11.63 20.36
C TYR A 715 12.13 11.26 19.35
N ILE A 716 12.25 9.97 19.05
CA ILE A 716 13.12 9.46 17.98
C ILE A 716 12.31 8.61 17.01
N GLY A 717 12.30 8.99 15.74
CA GLY A 717 11.58 8.30 14.69
C GLY A 717 12.45 7.41 13.81
N ILE A 718 11.81 6.44 13.14
CA ILE A 718 12.41 5.63 12.07
C ILE A 718 11.49 5.59 10.84
N THR A 719 12.06 5.81 9.65
CA THR A 719 11.31 5.87 8.39
C THR A 719 12.20 5.51 7.18
N GLY A 720 11.61 5.41 5.99
CA GLY A 720 12.28 5.12 4.73
C GLY A 720 12.17 3.64 4.32
N GLY A 721 12.50 3.32 3.07
CA GLY A 721 12.28 1.97 2.52
C GLY A 721 12.99 0.83 3.26
N VAL A 722 14.11 1.09 3.94
CA VAL A 722 14.85 0.07 4.70
C VAL A 722 14.24 -0.14 6.10
N SER A 723 13.38 0.75 6.59
CA SER A 723 12.72 0.57 7.89
C SER A 723 11.68 -0.57 7.88
N TYR A 724 11.39 -1.18 6.73
CA TYR A 724 10.63 -2.43 6.70
C TYR A 724 11.46 -3.64 7.14
N ASN A 725 12.78 -3.50 7.26
CA ASN A 725 13.65 -4.54 7.77
C ASN A 725 13.38 -4.74 9.27
N LYS A 726 12.77 -5.88 9.61
CA LYS A 726 12.28 -6.13 10.96
C LYS A 726 13.40 -6.13 12.00
N ILE A 727 14.55 -6.72 11.66
CA ILE A 727 15.71 -6.80 12.56
C ILE A 727 16.24 -5.40 12.88
N ILE A 728 16.39 -4.54 11.86
CA ILE A 728 16.91 -3.18 12.05
C ILE A 728 15.92 -2.33 12.85
N SER A 729 14.64 -2.36 12.48
CA SER A 729 13.62 -1.51 13.09
C SER A 729 13.33 -1.90 14.53
N GLU A 730 13.18 -3.19 14.83
CA GLU A 730 13.00 -3.66 16.21
C GLU A 730 14.21 -3.35 17.08
N ARG A 731 15.42 -3.49 16.54
CA ARG A 731 16.64 -3.15 17.27
C ARG A 731 16.74 -1.65 17.56
N ILE A 732 16.39 -0.79 16.60
CA ILE A 732 16.37 0.66 16.79
C ILE A 732 15.35 1.04 17.87
N VAL A 733 14.12 0.51 17.80
CA VAL A 733 13.08 0.78 18.80
C VAL A 733 13.51 0.30 20.19
N GLU A 734 14.08 -0.91 20.30
CA GLU A 734 14.63 -1.44 21.56
C GLU A 734 15.66 -0.48 22.18
N LYS A 735 16.60 0.04 21.37
CA LYS A 735 17.63 0.97 21.84
C LYS A 735 17.06 2.31 22.30
N ILE A 736 16.06 2.85 21.59
CA ILE A 736 15.40 4.10 21.96
C ILE A 736 14.69 3.94 23.31
N GLU A 737 13.88 2.89 23.47
CA GLU A 737 13.12 2.63 24.69
C GLU A 737 14.03 2.36 25.90
N LYS A 738 15.16 1.67 25.70
CA LYS A 738 16.13 1.38 26.76
C LYS A 738 16.75 2.65 27.36
N GLU A 739 16.76 3.75 26.61
CA GLU A 739 17.20 5.07 27.05
C GLU A 739 16.04 5.95 27.55
N SER A 740 14.85 5.37 27.77
CA SER A 740 13.62 6.07 28.18
C SER A 740 13.17 7.19 27.23
N LEU A 741 13.54 7.06 25.95
CA LEU A 741 13.06 7.92 24.86
C LEU A 741 11.85 7.28 24.18
N LYS A 742 11.12 8.08 23.39
CA LYS A 742 9.84 7.68 22.78
C LYS A 742 10.03 7.37 21.29
N PRO A 743 9.84 6.12 20.84
CA PRO A 743 9.93 5.79 19.42
C PRO A 743 8.73 6.36 18.64
N LEU A 744 8.98 6.88 17.44
CA LEU A 744 7.96 7.21 16.44
C LEU A 744 8.03 6.21 15.28
N ILE A 745 6.91 5.55 15.00
CA ILE A 745 6.76 4.56 13.93
C ILE A 745 5.47 4.82 13.15
N HIS A 746 5.45 4.41 11.88
CA HIS A 746 4.28 4.53 11.00
C HIS A 746 3.17 3.54 11.40
N GLU A 747 1.95 3.86 10.98
CA GLU A 747 0.76 3.05 11.22
C GLU A 747 -0.25 3.13 10.06
N ARG A 748 -0.57 4.34 9.56
CA ARG A 748 -1.60 4.55 8.52
C ARG A 748 -0.99 4.78 7.14
N ILE A 749 0.30 5.12 7.09
CA ILE A 749 1.05 5.45 5.88
C ILE A 749 2.22 4.47 5.69
N PRO A 750 2.57 4.07 4.45
CA PRO A 750 3.79 3.30 4.22
C PRO A 750 5.06 4.06 4.60
N ASN A 751 6.00 3.39 5.27
CA ASN A 751 7.27 3.98 5.71
C ASN A 751 8.19 4.37 4.53
N GLY A 752 8.09 3.62 3.44
CA GLY A 752 8.86 3.84 2.21
C GLY A 752 8.17 4.80 1.25
N ASP A 753 8.59 4.77 -0.03
CA ASP A 753 8.17 5.73 -1.06
C ASP A 753 6.66 5.92 -1.25
N GLY A 754 5.84 4.93 -0.87
CA GLY A 754 4.38 5.05 -0.88
C GLY A 754 3.82 6.12 0.07
N GLY A 755 4.62 6.60 1.03
CA GLY A 755 4.28 7.69 1.96
C GLY A 755 4.84 9.07 1.57
N ILE A 756 5.70 9.17 0.54
CA ILE A 756 6.42 10.41 0.23
C ILE A 756 5.47 11.55 -0.17
N SER A 757 4.41 11.30 -0.95
CA SER A 757 3.47 12.37 -1.33
C SER A 757 2.69 12.93 -0.14
N PHE A 758 2.38 12.09 0.86
CA PHE A 758 1.80 12.54 2.11
C PHE A 758 2.77 13.44 2.88
N GLY A 759 4.02 12.99 3.01
CA GLY A 759 5.10 13.79 3.62
C GLY A 759 5.40 15.10 2.91
N GLN A 760 5.37 15.12 1.57
CA GLN A 760 5.51 16.34 0.76
C GLN A 760 4.41 17.36 1.10
N ALA A 761 3.16 16.90 1.21
CA ALA A 761 2.06 17.79 1.55
C ALA A 761 2.18 18.34 2.99
N ILE A 762 2.59 17.51 3.95
CA ILE A 762 2.87 17.95 5.34
C ILE A 762 4.03 18.93 5.38
N GLY A 763 5.14 18.63 4.72
CA GLY A 763 6.32 19.51 4.65
C GLY A 763 5.98 20.87 4.05
N TYR A 764 5.14 20.91 3.01
CA TYR A 764 4.67 22.18 2.45
C TYR A 764 3.87 22.98 3.48
N LEU A 765 2.96 22.34 4.21
CA LEU A 765 2.13 23.00 5.22
C LEU A 765 2.96 23.52 6.40
N LEU A 766 4.00 22.81 6.82
CA LEU A 766 4.90 23.23 7.89
C LEU A 766 5.83 24.38 7.46
N ASN A 767 6.34 24.34 6.23
CA ASN A 767 7.30 25.34 5.72
C ASN A 767 6.65 26.61 5.15
N SER A 768 5.34 26.58 4.87
CA SER A 768 4.61 27.73 4.31
C SER A 768 4.02 28.69 5.36
N ASN A 769 4.26 28.42 6.64
CA ASN A 769 3.93 29.30 7.77
C ASN A 769 5.16 30.12 8.18
#